data_AF-A0A7Y5W663-F1
#
_entry.id   AF-A0A7Y5W663-F1
#
_cell.length_a   1.000
_cell.length_b   1.000
_cell.length_c   1.000
_cell.angle_alpha   90.00
_cell.angle_beta   90.00
_cell.angle_gamma   90.00
#
_symmetry.space_group_name_H-M   'P 1'
#
loop_
_entity.id
_entity.type
_entity.pdbx_description
1 polymer ?
#
loop_
_entity_poly.entity_id
_entity_poly.type
_entity_poly.pdbx_seq_one_letter_code
_entity_poly.pdbx_strand_id
1 'polypeptide(L)'
;MIPSSIASSDAGFVAHNFQNQTSMPRNGWDNEIAVLSNLRGRPRIDRLYKPSADQIVRDVRLDFPADRMLFSSIDANGRWAVFEVRSDGSGLVQRTPTDYPDLDYFDACYLPDGRIVLCSTGCYIGLPCLDGQGQVANLYLLDPATRSLRQLTFEQDSDADPTVLNDGRVLYQRWEYSDIPHYFSRRRMTMNPDGTGQLAFHGSNSWFPTAFRFARPVPDHPTRIAGIISGHHDFGDCGRMAILDPGLAGAYPFRFRPKSKQWGVEGEPIAVTPDILPAAQTGFVQLVPGRGQTVAGTVCDAIIGHVYRKERPALTTHPYPLSSKYFLVSMKPTERSLWGIYLVDVFDNATLIAEIEDAGLFEPQLLAPRPRPPVIPDRVHLASRTADVHIADIYSGPGLQGVPQGTVKSLRVFSYHFGYNAKAGFPLVGTQAGWDMKRVLGTAAVEPDGSAFFQIPANTPVSIQPLDSEGRAVQLMRSWLVGMPGELVSCVGCHEQRRETLPARRNLAQGRGAEPLQPWYGDPRPFNFAHEVFPVLEQYCLGCHDQPATVGPRSNPCFKDPDTAYNTLHPYVHRPGVEADMALLNPMEYHASTSALIQMLEKGHHGVQLAAMNREARDRLYAWIDLNVPRAGSWNPPSFQDCDQRQRRCELARKFANNDDDPEGEFAAAAEKFRNRTPISFVAPPPQQPVQPDGLTAAGFPFSASEASLLQQANPAGARKAIDMGGGVTLSLAWIPAGQFVMGSLDGAPDERPRSVVQVNRPFWMAVTEVTNGQYALFDPRHDTRYIDMHSLDRVVPGHIANHPDQPAARVSWSEAQRFCRWLSAKTGLAVRLPTEAQWEWAARAGAETQFFYGTMETDFGRFANLADQALRWYAMGYDGPSVLQRRNPYPPEMNFPLHDERFRDPWFVVDYVAQTEANAWGLRDMVGNVSEWTRSSYRPYPYRDDDGRNVEADSERRIARGGSWADRPADAGSSVRRAYEPWQKVYDVGFRVVVEGTEVPEKRS
;
A
#
# COMPACT_ATOMS: atom_id res chain seq x y z
N MET A 1 6.01 33.47 8.86
CA MET A 1 5.51 33.18 10.22
C MET A 1 4.08 33.65 10.29
N ILE A 2 3.13 32.72 10.29
CA ILE A 2 1.70 32.97 10.50
C ILE A 2 1.48 32.95 12.02
N PRO A 3 0.76 33.90 12.64
CA PRO A 3 0.58 33.93 14.08
C PRO A 3 -0.06 32.63 14.59
N SER A 4 0.49 32.08 15.67
CA SER A 4 0.07 30.82 16.29
C SER A 4 -1.36 30.80 16.83
N SER A 5 -2.12 31.91 16.81
CA SER A 5 -3.43 32.03 17.47
C SER A 5 -4.64 31.66 16.61
N ILE A 6 -4.45 31.29 15.34
CA ILE A 6 -5.55 31.21 14.35
C ILE A 6 -6.30 29.86 14.39
N ALA A 7 -5.68 28.81 14.94
CA ALA A 7 -6.22 27.46 15.06
C ALA A 7 -5.49 26.60 16.12
N SER A 8 -4.87 27.20 17.15
CA SER A 8 -4.06 26.46 18.13
C SER A 8 -4.88 25.54 19.04
N SER A 9 -4.15 24.65 19.73
CA SER A 9 -4.65 23.94 20.92
C SER A 9 -5.39 24.87 21.87
N ASP A 10 -5.00 26.14 21.99
CA ASP A 10 -5.62 27.12 22.90
C ASP A 10 -7.10 27.38 22.60
N ALA A 11 -7.60 27.00 21.41
CA ALA A 11 -9.01 27.08 21.02
C ALA A 11 -9.83 25.83 21.40
N GLY A 12 -9.25 24.84 22.06
CA GLY A 12 -9.94 23.59 22.44
C GLY A 12 -9.94 22.51 21.37
N PHE A 13 -9.11 22.66 20.34
CA PHE A 13 -8.93 21.68 19.27
C PHE A 13 -7.81 20.71 19.59
N VAL A 14 -7.94 19.48 19.08
CA VAL A 14 -6.79 18.58 18.98
C VAL A 14 -5.79 19.19 18.00
N ALA A 15 -4.52 19.29 18.40
CA ALA A 15 -3.51 20.03 17.65
C ALA A 15 -3.22 19.40 16.27
N HIS A 16 -3.21 18.06 16.18
CA HIS A 16 -2.98 17.35 14.92
C HIS A 16 -3.94 16.19 14.70
N ASN A 17 -4.18 15.82 13.43
CA ASN A 17 -5.14 14.76 13.05
C ASN A 17 -4.68 13.33 13.37
N PHE A 18 -3.43 13.13 13.77
CA PHE A 18 -2.93 11.87 14.32
C PHE A 18 -3.11 11.76 15.84
N GLN A 19 -3.49 12.85 16.50
CA GLN A 19 -3.74 12.86 17.94
C GLN A 19 -5.23 12.67 18.23
N ASN A 20 -5.53 12.44 19.50
CA ASN A 20 -6.86 12.41 20.06
C ASN A 20 -6.88 13.24 21.37
N GLN A 21 -7.99 13.21 22.09
CA GLN A 21 -8.24 14.02 23.28
C GLN A 21 -7.17 13.85 24.38
N THR A 22 -6.47 12.72 24.45
CA THR A 22 -5.43 12.51 25.48
C THR A 22 -4.19 13.38 25.28
N SER A 23 -3.99 13.96 24.09
CA SER A 23 -2.89 14.89 23.84
C SER A 23 -3.19 16.33 24.29
N MET A 24 -4.43 16.60 24.70
CA MET A 24 -4.85 17.94 25.10
C MET A 24 -4.55 18.20 26.59
N PRO A 25 -4.26 19.46 26.98
CA PRO A 25 -4.26 19.87 28.37
C PRO A 25 -5.60 19.54 29.03
N ARG A 26 -5.58 18.95 30.23
CA ARG A 26 -6.80 18.62 30.99
C ARG A 26 -7.33 19.83 31.77
N ASN A 27 -6.51 20.84 31.98
CA ASN A 27 -6.83 22.05 32.73
C ASN A 27 -6.47 23.34 31.95
N GLY A 28 -6.86 24.49 32.49
CA GLY A 28 -6.61 25.82 31.91
C GLY A 28 -7.71 26.31 30.96
N TRP A 29 -8.92 25.76 31.05
CA TRP A 29 -10.01 26.04 30.11
C TRP A 29 -11.12 26.90 30.72
N ASP A 30 -11.47 27.97 30.02
CA ASP A 30 -12.66 28.77 30.29
C ASP A 30 -13.72 28.52 29.20
N ASN A 31 -14.37 27.36 29.23
CA ASN A 31 -15.44 27.03 28.28
C ASN A 31 -16.69 26.46 28.93
N GLU A 32 -17.81 26.57 28.22
CA GLU A 32 -19.15 26.21 28.73
C GLU A 32 -20.07 25.73 27.60
N ILE A 33 -21.09 24.97 27.96
CA ILE A 33 -22.23 24.66 27.08
C ILE A 33 -23.27 25.75 27.28
N ALA A 34 -23.70 26.37 26.19
CA ALA A 34 -24.69 27.45 26.23
C ALA A 34 -25.78 27.27 25.16
N VAL A 35 -26.96 27.82 25.43
CA VAL A 35 -28.09 27.86 24.51
C VAL A 35 -28.11 29.22 23.82
N LEU A 36 -28.04 29.21 22.49
CA LEU A 36 -28.24 30.38 21.65
C LEU A 36 -29.72 30.50 21.30
N SER A 37 -30.36 31.59 21.72
CA SER A 37 -31.77 31.89 21.47
C SER A 37 -31.94 33.26 20.78
N ASN A 38 -33.16 33.60 20.38
CA ASN A 38 -33.49 34.84 19.66
C ASN A 38 -32.68 35.06 18.35
N LEU A 39 -32.43 33.99 17.59
CA LEU A 39 -31.52 33.99 16.42
C LEU A 39 -31.95 34.91 15.26
N ARG A 40 -33.20 35.40 15.25
CA ARG A 40 -33.70 36.37 14.26
C ARG A 40 -33.49 37.83 14.68
N GLY A 41 -33.19 38.07 15.96
CA GLY A 41 -32.89 39.38 16.53
C GLY A 41 -31.44 39.44 17.01
N ARG A 42 -31.16 40.13 18.12
CA ARG A 42 -29.87 40.03 18.80
C ARG A 42 -29.78 38.67 19.50
N PRO A 43 -28.83 37.78 19.14
CA PRO A 43 -28.69 36.48 19.79
C PRO A 43 -28.52 36.63 21.30
N ARG A 44 -29.22 35.79 22.05
CA ARG A 44 -29.07 35.68 23.51
C ARG A 44 -28.36 34.36 23.82
N ILE A 45 -27.41 34.41 24.75
CA ILE A 45 -26.65 33.26 25.21
C ILE A 45 -27.03 33.00 26.65
N ASP A 46 -27.59 31.82 26.90
CA ASP A 46 -27.93 31.36 28.24
C ASP A 46 -27.04 30.17 28.58
N ARG A 47 -26.21 30.29 29.61
CA ARG A 47 -25.36 29.21 30.10
C ARG A 47 -26.22 28.02 30.52
N LEU A 48 -25.92 26.85 29.97
CA LEU A 48 -26.55 25.59 30.36
C LEU A 48 -25.69 24.83 31.36
N TYR A 49 -24.40 24.72 31.08
CA TYR A 49 -23.46 24.01 31.93
C TYR A 49 -22.06 24.61 31.83
N LYS A 50 -21.40 24.78 32.96
CA LYS A 50 -19.98 25.16 33.05
C LYS A 50 -19.32 24.25 34.08
N PRO A 51 -18.19 23.60 33.77
CA PRO A 51 -17.49 22.75 34.72
C PRO A 51 -16.91 23.58 35.88
N SER A 52 -16.43 22.91 36.93
CA SER A 52 -15.62 23.58 37.96
C SER A 52 -14.40 24.23 37.31
N ALA A 53 -13.96 25.37 37.85
CA ALA A 53 -12.98 26.25 37.20
C ALA A 53 -11.78 25.47 36.62
N ASP A 54 -11.49 25.77 35.35
CA ASP A 54 -10.34 25.34 34.55
C ASP A 54 -10.43 23.97 33.84
N GLN A 55 -11.54 23.22 33.88
CA GLN A 55 -11.69 21.96 33.12
C GLN A 55 -12.26 22.18 31.70
N ILE A 56 -11.82 21.37 30.72
CA ILE A 56 -12.39 21.39 29.37
C ILE A 56 -13.75 20.70 29.29
N VAL A 57 -14.67 21.24 28.50
CA VAL A 57 -15.90 20.57 28.04
C VAL A 57 -15.97 20.59 26.51
N ARG A 58 -16.22 19.43 25.89
CA ARG A 58 -16.29 19.30 24.42
C ARG A 58 -17.14 18.08 23.99
N ASP A 59 -17.21 17.82 22.69
CA ASP A 59 -17.86 16.67 22.07
C ASP A 59 -19.35 16.55 22.44
N VAL A 60 -20.08 17.67 22.36
CA VAL A 60 -21.49 17.76 22.74
C VAL A 60 -22.37 17.00 21.74
N ARG A 61 -23.24 16.10 22.23
CA ARG A 61 -24.20 15.35 21.42
C ARG A 61 -25.58 15.32 22.07
N LEU A 62 -26.59 15.82 21.36
CA LEU A 62 -28.00 15.72 21.79
C LEU A 62 -28.57 14.32 21.49
N ASP A 63 -29.39 13.83 22.43
CA ASP A 63 -30.21 12.65 22.19
C ASP A 63 -31.33 12.93 21.16
N PHE A 64 -32.07 11.90 20.75
CA PHE A 64 -33.07 12.06 19.67
C PHE A 64 -34.28 12.93 20.07
N PRO A 65 -34.83 12.80 21.30
CA PRO A 65 -35.82 13.74 21.83
C PRO A 65 -35.30 15.16 22.10
N ALA A 66 -33.97 15.33 22.15
CA ALA A 66 -33.27 16.56 22.54
C ALA A 66 -33.57 17.02 23.98
N ASP A 67 -33.78 16.07 24.90
CA ASP A 67 -34.00 16.36 26.32
C ASP A 67 -32.77 16.10 27.20
N ARG A 68 -31.74 15.45 26.62
CA ARG A 68 -30.45 15.15 27.26
C ARG A 68 -29.30 15.29 26.27
N MET A 69 -28.10 15.51 26.78
CA MET A 69 -26.88 15.58 25.99
C MET A 69 -25.69 14.90 26.66
N LEU A 70 -24.88 14.24 25.84
CA LEU A 70 -23.54 13.79 26.21
C LEU A 70 -22.53 14.89 25.96
N PHE A 71 -21.46 14.88 26.73
CA PHE A 71 -20.24 15.64 26.48
C PHE A 71 -19.04 14.96 27.14
N SER A 72 -17.83 15.28 26.67
CA SER A 72 -16.57 14.84 27.24
C SER A 72 -15.97 15.94 28.13
N SER A 73 -15.49 15.56 29.31
CA SER A 73 -14.84 16.46 30.27
C SER A 73 -13.93 15.66 31.21
N ILE A 74 -13.38 16.32 32.23
CA ILE A 74 -12.44 15.72 33.18
C ILE A 74 -13.15 15.31 34.47
N ASP A 75 -12.98 14.05 34.87
CA ASP A 75 -13.56 13.54 36.12
C ASP A 75 -12.78 13.96 37.37
N ALA A 76 -13.31 13.59 38.53
CA ALA A 76 -12.72 13.92 39.82
C ALA A 76 -11.30 13.33 40.03
N ASN A 77 -10.89 12.35 39.22
CA ASN A 77 -9.57 11.72 39.26
C ASN A 77 -8.63 12.29 38.18
N GLY A 78 -9.04 13.32 37.44
CA GLY A 78 -8.22 13.93 36.40
C GLY A 78 -8.15 13.14 35.10
N ARG A 79 -9.15 12.30 34.80
CA ARG A 79 -9.25 11.52 33.55
C ARG A 79 -10.31 12.08 32.63
N TRP A 80 -10.16 11.86 31.33
CA TRP A 80 -11.25 12.05 30.38
C TRP A 80 -12.40 11.10 30.70
N ALA A 81 -13.60 11.65 30.79
CA ALA A 81 -14.82 10.93 31.04
C ALA A 81 -15.98 11.49 30.21
N VAL A 82 -17.01 10.67 30.01
CA VAL A 82 -18.25 11.06 29.34
C VAL A 82 -19.31 11.33 30.39
N PHE A 83 -19.91 12.50 30.30
CA PHE A 83 -20.99 12.97 31.16
C PHE A 83 -22.28 13.11 30.38
N GLU A 84 -23.41 13.01 31.08
CA GLU A 84 -24.73 13.35 30.57
C GLU A 84 -25.35 14.44 31.43
N VAL A 85 -26.02 15.40 30.80
CA VAL A 85 -26.84 16.43 31.46
C VAL A 85 -28.16 16.60 30.74
N ARG A 86 -29.21 17.00 31.44
CA ARG A 86 -30.49 17.36 30.82
C ARG A 86 -30.36 18.64 30.02
N SER A 87 -31.21 18.81 29.00
CA SER A 87 -31.24 20.02 28.16
C SER A 87 -31.65 21.30 28.91
N ASP A 88 -32.12 21.17 30.15
CA ASP A 88 -32.41 22.26 31.08
C ASP A 88 -31.24 22.59 32.04
N GLY A 89 -30.11 21.88 31.92
CA GLY A 89 -28.92 22.05 32.76
C GLY A 89 -28.92 21.23 34.06
N SER A 90 -30.01 20.51 34.38
CA SER A 90 -30.10 19.68 35.58
C SER A 90 -29.61 18.24 35.37
N GLY A 91 -29.43 17.50 36.47
CA GLY A 91 -29.21 16.04 36.42
C GLY A 91 -27.87 15.61 35.83
N LEU A 92 -26.81 16.38 36.03
CA LEU A 92 -25.45 16.02 35.63
C LEU A 92 -25.04 14.66 36.23
N VAL A 93 -24.58 13.75 35.38
CA VAL A 93 -24.10 12.43 35.78
C VAL A 93 -22.94 11.96 34.92
N GLN A 94 -21.90 11.41 35.55
CA GLN A 94 -20.85 10.70 34.82
C GLN A 94 -21.38 9.35 34.35
N ARG A 95 -21.30 9.08 33.05
CA ARG A 95 -21.76 7.82 32.44
C ARG A 95 -20.68 6.75 32.43
N THR A 96 -19.43 7.14 32.23
CA THR A 96 -18.32 6.20 32.16
C THR A 96 -17.94 5.63 33.54
N PRO A 97 -17.36 4.43 33.60
CA PRO A 97 -16.95 3.81 34.86
C PRO A 97 -15.77 4.55 35.51
N THR A 98 -15.67 4.49 36.83
CA THR A 98 -14.60 5.15 37.60
C THR A 98 -13.54 4.18 38.10
N ASP A 99 -13.80 2.88 38.03
CA ASP A 99 -13.01 1.77 38.56
C ASP A 99 -11.72 1.44 37.78
N TYR A 100 -11.49 2.08 36.63
CA TYR A 100 -10.27 1.91 35.82
C TYR A 100 -9.41 3.19 35.81
N PRO A 101 -8.51 3.39 36.79
CA PRO A 101 -7.78 4.65 37.01
C PRO A 101 -6.85 5.06 35.85
N ASP A 102 -6.54 4.14 34.96
CA ASP A 102 -5.61 4.23 33.84
C ASP A 102 -6.29 4.46 32.48
N LEU A 103 -7.63 4.49 32.44
CA LEU A 103 -8.40 4.57 31.19
C LEU A 103 -9.09 5.93 31.02
N ASP A 104 -8.93 6.50 29.83
CA ASP A 104 -9.60 7.71 29.38
C ASP A 104 -10.81 7.32 28.49
N TYR A 105 -11.89 8.13 28.55
CA TYR A 105 -13.12 7.95 27.77
C TYR A 105 -13.62 9.28 27.20
N PHE A 106 -13.91 9.35 25.90
CA PHE A 106 -14.30 10.59 25.23
C PHE A 106 -15.06 10.35 23.90
N ASP A 107 -15.49 11.42 23.23
CA ASP A 107 -16.16 11.44 21.92
C ASP A 107 -17.26 10.38 21.77
N ALA A 108 -18.32 10.54 22.57
CA ALA A 108 -19.41 9.58 22.65
C ALA A 108 -20.62 9.98 21.79
N CYS A 109 -21.39 9.00 21.31
CA CYS A 109 -22.68 9.24 20.69
C CYS A 109 -23.77 8.25 21.16
N TYR A 110 -25.03 8.73 21.14
CA TYR A 110 -26.20 7.92 21.46
C TYR A 110 -26.56 6.95 20.33
N LEU A 111 -26.85 5.70 20.69
CA LEU A 111 -27.49 4.73 19.82
C LEU A 111 -29.03 4.82 19.91
N PRO A 112 -29.77 4.39 18.87
CA PRO A 112 -31.24 4.46 18.85
C PRO A 112 -31.94 3.69 19.98
N ASP A 113 -31.28 2.70 20.58
CA ASP A 113 -31.78 1.90 21.70
C ASP A 113 -31.41 2.44 23.10
N GLY A 114 -30.68 3.56 23.15
CA GLY A 114 -30.25 4.19 24.40
C GLY A 114 -28.88 3.76 24.91
N ARG A 115 -28.20 2.81 24.26
CA ARG A 115 -26.77 2.53 24.52
C ARG A 115 -25.89 3.65 23.97
N ILE A 116 -24.63 3.65 24.36
CA ILE A 116 -23.66 4.70 23.99
C ILE A 116 -22.44 4.05 23.34
N VAL A 117 -21.99 4.59 22.20
CA VAL A 117 -20.66 4.28 21.66
C VAL A 117 -19.72 5.41 22.05
N LEU A 118 -18.50 5.10 22.48
CA LEU A 118 -17.49 6.07 22.91
C LEU A 118 -16.08 5.60 22.54
N CYS A 119 -15.12 6.54 22.49
CA CYS A 119 -13.70 6.24 22.36
C CYS A 119 -13.07 5.97 23.73
N SER A 120 -12.14 5.00 23.80
CA SER A 120 -11.35 4.75 25.01
C SER A 120 -9.94 4.25 24.72
N THR A 121 -9.00 4.59 25.62
CA THR A 121 -7.61 4.09 25.63
C THR A 121 -7.45 2.68 26.19
N GLY A 122 -8.56 1.98 26.48
CA GLY A 122 -8.58 0.61 27.00
C GLY A 122 -7.85 -0.45 26.16
N CYS A 123 -7.53 -0.15 24.90
CA CYS A 123 -6.72 -1.03 24.04
C CYS A 123 -5.24 -1.12 24.49
N TYR A 124 -4.76 -0.13 25.24
CA TYR A 124 -3.37 -0.06 25.71
C TYR A 124 -2.32 -0.06 24.57
N ILE A 125 -2.67 0.50 23.41
CA ILE A 125 -1.80 0.61 22.23
C ILE A 125 -1.16 2.01 22.17
N GLY A 126 0.12 2.05 21.78
CA GLY A 126 0.85 3.29 21.54
C GLY A 126 0.92 3.62 20.05
N LEU A 127 0.84 4.91 19.73
CA LEU A 127 0.83 5.42 18.37
C LEU A 127 2.16 5.18 17.63
N PRO A 128 2.20 4.42 16.53
CA PRO A 128 3.45 4.02 15.88
C PRO A 128 4.31 5.15 15.33
N CYS A 129 3.71 6.18 14.70
CA CYS A 129 4.47 7.27 14.07
C CYS A 129 5.19 8.18 15.06
N LEU A 130 4.85 8.09 16.36
CA LEU A 130 5.51 8.77 17.46
C LEU A 130 6.24 7.79 18.39
N ASP A 131 6.65 6.63 17.88
CA ASP A 131 7.33 5.58 18.66
C ASP A 131 6.57 5.15 19.93
N GLY A 132 5.25 5.31 19.94
CA GLY A 132 4.37 4.98 21.06
C GLY A 132 4.12 6.12 22.06
N GLN A 133 4.58 7.34 21.80
CA GLN A 133 4.40 8.48 22.73
C GLN A 133 2.96 9.03 22.78
N GLY A 134 2.09 8.67 21.83
CA GLY A 134 0.65 8.96 21.87
C GLY A 134 -0.16 7.73 22.25
N GLN A 135 -1.22 7.88 23.05
CA GLN A 135 -2.14 6.78 23.33
C GLN A 135 -3.16 6.63 22.20
N VAL A 136 -3.47 5.40 21.83
CA VAL A 136 -4.49 5.09 20.81
C VAL A 136 -5.86 4.89 21.45
N ALA A 137 -6.92 5.31 20.75
CA ALA A 137 -8.30 5.10 21.17
C ALA A 137 -9.05 4.18 20.20
N ASN A 138 -9.79 3.20 20.73
CA ASN A 138 -10.73 2.39 19.97
C ASN A 138 -12.15 2.63 20.48
N LEU A 139 -13.16 2.16 19.75
CA LEU A 139 -14.56 2.30 20.08
C LEU A 139 -15.04 1.22 21.06
N TYR A 140 -15.85 1.63 22.02
CA TYR A 140 -16.47 0.78 23.04
C TYR A 140 -17.96 1.03 23.11
N LEU A 141 -18.74 -0.03 23.32
CA LEU A 141 -20.15 0.00 23.64
C LEU A 141 -20.34 0.07 25.15
N LEU A 142 -20.96 1.14 25.62
CA LEU A 142 -21.42 1.33 26.99
C LEU A 142 -22.92 1.10 27.06
N ASP A 143 -23.34 0.19 27.95
CA ASP A 143 -24.73 0.08 28.37
C ASP A 143 -24.94 0.89 29.65
N PRO A 144 -25.68 2.02 29.62
CA PRO A 144 -25.90 2.84 30.80
C PRO A 144 -26.69 2.15 31.92
N ALA A 145 -27.49 1.14 31.60
CA ALA A 145 -28.33 0.44 32.58
C ALA A 145 -27.49 -0.51 33.46
N THR A 146 -26.53 -1.20 32.86
CA THR A 146 -25.67 -2.17 33.53
C THR A 146 -24.28 -1.60 33.85
N ARG A 147 -23.92 -0.47 33.25
CA ARG A 147 -22.58 0.14 33.23
C ARG A 147 -21.51 -0.78 32.63
N SER A 148 -21.89 -1.78 31.84
CA SER A 148 -20.94 -2.67 31.17
C SER A 148 -20.31 -2.00 29.95
N LEU A 149 -19.02 -2.26 29.74
CA LEU A 149 -18.27 -1.88 28.54
C LEU A 149 -17.91 -3.11 27.71
N ARG A 150 -17.96 -2.98 26.39
CA ARG A 150 -17.46 -3.97 25.43
C ARG A 150 -16.70 -3.27 24.31
N GLN A 151 -15.50 -3.74 23.99
CA GLN A 151 -14.72 -3.21 22.87
C GLN A 151 -15.39 -3.60 21.55
N LEU A 152 -15.45 -2.65 20.60
CA LEU A 152 -16.03 -2.82 19.28
C LEU A 152 -14.99 -2.82 18.16
N THR A 153 -13.90 -2.07 18.30
CA THR A 153 -12.85 -1.96 17.27
C THR A 153 -11.47 -2.29 17.83
N PHE A 154 -10.56 -2.73 16.97
CA PHE A 154 -9.30 -3.40 17.36
C PHE A 154 -8.13 -2.92 16.50
N GLU A 155 -8.03 -1.62 16.33
CA GLU A 155 -7.14 -0.99 15.37
C GLU A 155 -5.80 -0.62 16.01
N GLN A 156 -4.72 -0.61 15.21
CA GLN A 156 -3.40 -0.12 15.64
C GLN A 156 -3.42 1.38 15.99
N ASP A 157 -4.29 2.14 15.33
CA ASP A 157 -4.37 3.59 15.42
C ASP A 157 -5.75 4.06 15.88
N SER A 158 -5.90 5.36 16.11
CA SER A 158 -7.13 5.88 16.73
C SER A 158 -8.34 5.82 15.79
N ASP A 159 -9.44 5.27 16.30
CA ASP A 159 -10.77 5.54 15.79
C ASP A 159 -11.33 6.83 16.40
N ALA A 160 -12.17 7.54 15.65
CA ALA A 160 -12.74 8.81 16.08
C ALA A 160 -14.09 9.13 15.42
N ASP A 161 -14.76 10.16 15.92
CA ASP A 161 -15.99 10.75 15.39
C ASP A 161 -17.14 9.73 15.17
N PRO A 162 -17.53 8.93 16.18
CA PRO A 162 -18.66 8.02 16.04
C PRO A 162 -19.98 8.81 15.93
N THR A 163 -20.82 8.45 14.96
CA THR A 163 -22.16 9.00 14.78
C THR A 163 -23.11 7.96 14.20
N VAL A 164 -24.42 8.13 14.37
CA VAL A 164 -25.42 7.18 13.84
C VAL A 164 -25.98 7.69 12.51
N LEU A 165 -25.90 6.86 11.48
CA LEU A 165 -26.48 7.10 10.16
C LEU A 165 -28.01 7.02 10.17
N ASN A 166 -28.64 7.54 9.11
CA ASN A 166 -30.10 7.52 8.95
C ASN A 166 -30.68 6.08 8.93
N ASP A 167 -29.87 5.08 8.61
CA ASP A 167 -30.25 3.66 8.58
C ASP A 167 -29.99 2.91 9.90
N GLY A 168 -29.49 3.60 10.93
CA GLY A 168 -29.22 3.03 12.26
C GLY A 168 -27.81 2.46 12.44
N ARG A 169 -26.99 2.38 11.38
CA ARG A 169 -25.58 1.96 11.50
C ARG A 169 -24.72 3.06 12.12
N VAL A 170 -23.62 2.67 12.75
CA VAL A 170 -22.62 3.60 13.30
C VAL A 170 -21.61 3.92 12.20
N LEU A 171 -21.40 5.21 11.92
CA LEU A 171 -20.32 5.75 11.09
C LEU A 171 -19.20 6.23 12.01
N TYR A 172 -17.95 5.90 11.68
CA TYR A 172 -16.76 6.35 12.40
C TYR A 172 -15.60 6.57 11.43
N GLN A 173 -14.55 7.24 11.88
CA GLN A 173 -13.28 7.32 11.17
C GLN A 173 -12.33 6.29 11.74
N ARG A 174 -11.74 5.46 10.87
CA ARG A 174 -10.60 4.59 11.21
C ARG A 174 -9.34 5.18 10.62
N TRP A 175 -8.29 5.26 11.43
CA TRP A 175 -6.94 5.43 10.94
C TRP A 175 -6.26 4.06 10.89
N GLU A 176 -5.57 3.74 9.80
CA GLU A 176 -4.82 2.49 9.67
C GLU A 176 -3.70 2.67 8.65
N TYR A 177 -2.50 2.14 8.87
CA TYR A 177 -1.44 2.26 7.86
C TYR A 177 -0.45 1.12 7.76
N SER A 178 -0.92 -0.09 8.00
CA SER A 178 -0.17 -1.30 7.68
C SER A 178 0.14 -1.40 6.18
N ASP A 179 1.42 -1.24 5.83
CA ASP A 179 1.96 -1.37 4.47
C ASP A 179 1.36 -0.35 3.46
N ILE A 180 0.86 0.79 3.96
CA ILE A 180 0.32 1.93 3.20
C ILE A 180 0.73 3.25 3.88
N PRO A 181 0.61 4.42 3.23
CA PRO A 181 1.03 5.70 3.77
C PRO A 181 0.10 6.17 4.89
N HIS A 182 0.67 6.42 6.07
CA HIS A 182 -0.03 6.87 7.28
C HIS A 182 -0.74 8.22 7.14
N TYR A 183 -0.29 8.98 6.16
CA TYR A 183 -0.74 10.33 5.90
C TYR A 183 -2.21 10.35 5.39
N PHE A 184 -2.55 9.48 4.43
CA PHE A 184 -3.83 9.51 3.71
C PHE A 184 -4.84 8.44 4.12
N SER A 185 -4.50 7.62 5.10
CA SER A 185 -5.21 6.39 5.40
C SER A 185 -6.27 6.53 6.49
N ARG A 186 -7.04 7.63 6.42
CA ARG A 186 -8.19 7.90 7.31
C ARG A 186 -9.48 7.61 6.59
N ARG A 187 -9.97 6.40 6.77
CA ARG A 187 -11.12 5.87 6.05
C ARG A 187 -12.39 6.13 6.86
N ARG A 188 -13.50 6.40 6.17
CA ARG A 188 -14.81 6.34 6.83
C ARG A 188 -15.24 4.88 6.86
N MET A 189 -15.59 4.41 8.03
CA MET A 189 -16.04 3.06 8.30
C MET A 189 -17.49 3.08 8.78
N THR A 190 -18.20 1.98 8.55
CA THR A 190 -19.51 1.73 9.16
C THR A 190 -19.54 0.37 9.84
N MET A 191 -20.34 0.26 10.90
CA MET A 191 -20.66 -1.01 11.56
C MET A 191 -22.11 -0.99 12.08
N ASN A 192 -22.65 -2.16 12.41
CA ASN A 192 -23.86 -2.24 13.22
C ASN A 192 -23.54 -1.80 14.67
N PRO A 193 -24.55 -1.37 15.46
CA PRO A 193 -24.35 -0.95 16.85
C PRO A 193 -23.67 -1.97 17.76
N ASP A 194 -23.75 -3.27 17.44
CA ASP A 194 -23.11 -4.35 18.19
C ASP A 194 -21.67 -4.65 17.73
N GLY A 195 -21.13 -3.91 16.76
CA GLY A 195 -19.79 -4.08 16.21
C GLY A 195 -19.73 -4.97 14.97
N THR A 196 -20.79 -5.71 14.62
CA THR A 196 -20.81 -6.55 13.40
C THR A 196 -20.85 -5.71 12.12
N GLY A 197 -20.48 -6.30 10.99
CA GLY A 197 -20.59 -5.68 9.67
C GLY A 197 -19.67 -4.48 9.49
N GLN A 198 -18.46 -4.53 10.07
CA GLN A 198 -17.46 -3.48 9.88
C GLN A 198 -17.00 -3.44 8.42
N LEU A 199 -17.25 -2.31 7.76
CA LEU A 199 -16.97 -2.14 6.33
C LEU A 199 -16.48 -0.72 6.05
N ALA A 200 -15.56 -0.60 5.11
CA ALA A 200 -15.19 0.70 4.56
C ALA A 200 -16.39 1.35 3.85
N PHE A 201 -16.76 2.54 4.30
CA PHE A 201 -17.81 3.36 3.72
C PHE A 201 -17.28 4.27 2.60
N HIS A 202 -16.08 4.83 2.80
CA HIS A 202 -15.37 5.65 1.82
C HIS A 202 -13.87 5.75 2.17
N GLY A 203 -13.02 5.96 1.17
CA GLY A 203 -11.60 6.31 1.36
C GLY A 203 -10.62 5.13 1.32
N SER A 204 -11.12 3.88 1.24
CA SER A 204 -10.24 2.73 1.00
C SER A 204 -9.58 2.84 -0.37
N ASN A 205 -8.26 2.64 -0.42
CA ASN A 205 -7.41 2.83 -1.60
C ASN A 205 -7.34 4.26 -2.17
N SER A 206 -7.59 5.29 -1.36
CA SER A 206 -7.59 6.68 -1.82
C SER A 206 -6.44 7.50 -1.25
N TRP A 207 -5.79 8.30 -2.10
CA TRP A 207 -4.87 9.36 -1.71
C TRP A 207 -5.58 10.67 -1.29
N PHE A 208 -6.92 10.70 -1.30
CA PHE A 208 -7.71 11.88 -0.95
C PHE A 208 -9.08 11.54 -0.32
N PRO A 209 -9.54 12.30 0.68
CA PRO A 209 -8.80 13.34 1.41
C PRO A 209 -7.83 12.72 2.41
N THR A 210 -6.93 13.54 2.94
CA THR A 210 -6.06 13.15 4.06
C THR A 210 -6.86 12.71 5.28
N ALA A 211 -7.90 13.48 5.64
CA ALA A 211 -8.87 13.15 6.68
C ALA A 211 -10.26 13.71 6.32
N PHE A 212 -11.33 13.04 6.77
CA PHE A 212 -12.70 13.54 6.68
C PHE A 212 -13.40 13.48 8.05
N ARG A 213 -13.25 14.58 8.80
CA ARG A 213 -13.60 14.69 10.23
C ARG A 213 -15.01 15.23 10.42
N PHE A 214 -15.58 14.93 11.60
CA PHE A 214 -16.91 15.38 12.04
C PHE A 214 -18.03 15.11 11.03
N ALA A 215 -17.90 14.02 10.27
CA ALA A 215 -18.87 13.66 9.26
C ALA A 215 -20.21 13.30 9.91
N ARG A 216 -21.31 13.91 9.45
CA ARG A 216 -22.68 13.65 9.92
C ARG A 216 -23.61 13.31 8.76
N PRO A 217 -24.63 12.45 8.96
CA PRO A 217 -25.61 12.16 7.93
C PRO A 217 -26.45 13.39 7.57
N VAL A 218 -26.75 13.53 6.29
CA VAL A 218 -27.70 14.51 5.77
C VAL A 218 -29.12 13.94 5.95
N PRO A 219 -30.01 14.59 6.71
CA PRO A 219 -31.24 13.94 7.23
C PRO A 219 -32.28 13.57 6.16
N ASP A 220 -32.31 14.29 5.03
CA ASP A 220 -33.23 14.09 3.90
C ASP A 220 -32.59 13.33 2.73
N HIS A 221 -31.49 12.61 2.97
CA HIS A 221 -30.81 11.79 1.95
C HIS A 221 -30.42 10.40 2.50
N PRO A 222 -30.51 9.32 1.69
CA PRO A 222 -30.22 7.96 2.17
C PRO A 222 -28.75 7.72 2.55
N THR A 223 -27.80 8.31 1.82
CA THR A 223 -26.36 7.98 1.94
C THR A 223 -25.43 9.17 2.16
N ARG A 224 -25.91 10.41 2.04
CA ARG A 224 -25.03 11.59 2.01
C ARG A 224 -24.58 11.95 3.42
N ILE A 225 -23.35 12.38 3.51
CA ILE A 225 -22.74 12.91 4.73
C ILE A 225 -22.09 14.26 4.42
N ALA A 226 -22.02 15.12 5.43
CA ALA A 226 -21.26 16.36 5.38
C ALA A 226 -20.26 16.40 6.53
N GLY A 227 -19.06 16.89 6.26
CA GLY A 227 -17.93 16.88 7.17
C GLY A 227 -16.87 17.88 6.70
N ILE A 228 -15.69 17.84 7.32
CA ILE A 228 -14.57 18.71 6.96
C ILE A 228 -13.40 17.91 6.41
N ILE A 229 -12.76 18.44 5.37
CA ILE A 229 -11.48 17.97 4.85
C ILE A 229 -10.36 18.71 5.58
N SER A 230 -9.51 17.97 6.28
CA SER A 230 -8.39 18.48 7.06
C SER A 230 -7.07 17.74 6.73
N GLY A 231 -5.92 18.34 7.07
CA GLY A 231 -4.56 17.80 6.81
C GLY A 231 -4.02 17.01 8.00
N HIS A 232 -3.06 16.10 7.80
CA HIS A 232 -2.56 15.18 8.83
C HIS A 232 -1.74 15.87 9.93
N HIS A 233 -0.69 16.62 9.56
CA HIS A 233 0.15 17.40 10.48
C HIS A 233 -0.38 18.82 10.73
N ASP A 234 -1.60 19.08 10.27
CA ASP A 234 -2.28 20.36 10.42
C ASP A 234 -3.29 20.32 11.57
N PHE A 235 -3.97 21.43 11.83
CA PHE A 235 -4.98 21.55 12.87
C PHE A 235 -6.13 20.54 12.67
N GLY A 236 -6.18 19.52 13.53
CA GLY A 236 -6.99 18.32 13.29
C GLY A 236 -8.49 18.57 13.24
N ASP A 237 -8.96 19.49 14.07
CA ASP A 237 -10.39 19.73 14.28
C ASP A 237 -10.95 20.90 13.44
N CYS A 238 -10.24 21.41 12.42
CA CYS A 238 -10.84 22.34 11.46
C CYS A 238 -10.36 22.09 10.02
N GLY A 239 -11.08 22.64 9.04
CA GLY A 239 -10.81 22.37 7.64
C GLY A 239 -11.84 22.99 6.69
N ARG A 240 -11.92 22.44 5.48
CA ARG A 240 -12.89 22.86 4.45
C ARG A 240 -14.12 21.96 4.48
N MET A 241 -15.30 22.55 4.57
CA MET A 241 -16.54 21.78 4.53
C MET A 241 -16.75 21.13 3.16
N ALA A 242 -17.12 19.85 3.16
CA ALA A 242 -17.44 19.11 1.95
C ALA A 242 -18.65 18.18 2.15
N ILE A 243 -19.35 17.92 1.05
CA ILE A 243 -20.47 16.98 0.98
C ILE A 243 -20.02 15.76 0.20
N LEU A 244 -20.19 14.58 0.80
CA LEU A 244 -19.80 13.29 0.25
C LEU A 244 -21.03 12.40 0.09
N ASP A 245 -21.19 11.83 -1.11
CA ASP A 245 -22.12 10.74 -1.39
C ASP A 245 -21.34 9.46 -1.74
N PRO A 246 -21.15 8.55 -0.78
CA PRO A 246 -20.42 7.31 -0.99
C PRO A 246 -21.19 6.32 -1.86
N GLY A 247 -22.46 6.58 -2.20
CA GLY A 247 -23.17 5.83 -3.23
C GLY A 247 -22.67 6.12 -4.65
N LEU A 248 -21.97 7.24 -4.85
CA LEU A 248 -21.38 7.63 -6.13
C LEU A 248 -19.91 7.23 -6.25
N ALA A 249 -19.24 6.88 -5.14
CA ALA A 249 -17.81 6.58 -5.15
C ALA A 249 -17.52 5.27 -5.90
N GLY A 250 -16.56 5.31 -6.83
CA GLY A 250 -16.05 4.14 -7.53
C GLY A 250 -14.84 3.51 -6.82
N ALA A 251 -14.36 2.38 -7.35
CA ALA A 251 -12.99 1.95 -7.06
C ALA A 251 -12.05 3.03 -7.62
N TYR A 252 -11.17 3.59 -6.80
CA TYR A 252 -10.47 4.85 -7.09
C TYR A 252 -8.99 4.62 -7.44
N PRO A 253 -8.64 4.24 -8.70
CA PRO A 253 -7.25 4.20 -9.13
C PRO A 253 -6.80 5.63 -9.47
N PHE A 254 -5.95 6.19 -8.63
CA PHE A 254 -5.33 7.47 -8.88
C PHE A 254 -4.35 7.38 -10.05
N ARG A 255 -4.40 8.32 -10.99
CA ARG A 255 -3.40 8.47 -12.07
C ARG A 255 -2.68 9.80 -11.90
N PHE A 256 -1.34 9.78 -11.88
CA PHE A 256 -0.55 10.99 -12.11
C PHE A 256 0.21 10.83 -13.43
N ARG A 257 -0.14 11.67 -14.41
CA ARG A 257 0.61 11.82 -15.65
C ARG A 257 1.28 13.18 -15.64
N PRO A 258 2.57 13.29 -15.28
CA PRO A 258 3.27 14.56 -15.33
C PRO A 258 3.25 15.07 -16.78
N LYS A 259 2.97 16.37 -16.94
CA LYS A 259 3.03 17.04 -18.25
C LYS A 259 4.44 17.54 -18.59
N SER A 260 5.36 17.55 -17.63
CA SER A 260 6.73 18.05 -17.79
C SER A 260 7.76 16.94 -17.58
N LYS A 261 8.90 17.11 -18.25
CA LYS A 261 10.07 16.22 -18.12
C LYS A 261 10.98 16.52 -16.93
N GLN A 262 10.76 17.64 -16.22
CA GLN A 262 11.64 18.14 -15.15
C GLN A 262 11.51 17.38 -13.82
N TRP A 263 10.88 16.21 -13.84
CA TRP A 263 10.67 15.42 -12.64
C TRP A 263 11.93 14.60 -12.33
N GLY A 264 12.38 14.61 -11.07
CA GLY A 264 13.54 13.80 -10.62
C GLY A 264 14.90 14.52 -10.60
N VAL A 265 14.98 15.79 -11.01
CA VAL A 265 16.23 16.58 -10.91
C VAL A 265 16.59 16.79 -9.44
N GLU A 266 17.81 16.37 -9.07
CA GLU A 266 18.34 16.52 -7.72
C GLU A 266 18.32 18.01 -7.31
N GLY A 267 17.62 18.32 -6.22
CA GLY A 267 17.50 19.69 -5.69
C GLY A 267 16.32 20.53 -6.21
N GLU A 268 15.53 20.06 -7.19
CA GLU A 268 14.42 20.83 -7.77
C GLU A 268 13.03 20.49 -7.16
N PRO A 269 12.14 21.48 -6.96
CA PRO A 269 10.76 21.26 -6.52
C PRO A 269 9.91 20.35 -7.42
N ILE A 270 9.31 19.33 -6.80
CA ILE A 270 8.34 18.45 -7.45
C ILE A 270 6.93 18.94 -7.14
N ALA A 271 6.26 19.56 -8.10
CA ALA A 271 4.82 19.82 -8.04
C ALA A 271 4.06 18.70 -8.75
N VAL A 272 3.67 17.65 -8.02
CA VAL A 272 2.76 16.65 -8.59
C VAL A 272 1.34 17.18 -8.43
N THR A 273 0.70 17.56 -9.53
CA THR A 273 -0.74 17.85 -9.52
C THR A 273 -1.47 16.54 -9.82
N PRO A 274 -2.31 16.05 -8.89
CA PRO A 274 -3.28 15.00 -9.15
C PRO A 274 -4.08 15.24 -10.45
N ASP A 275 -4.51 14.17 -11.12
CA ASP A 275 -5.69 14.31 -11.97
C ASP A 275 -6.89 14.72 -11.10
N ILE A 276 -7.57 15.80 -11.49
CA ILE A 276 -8.83 16.20 -10.87
C ILE A 276 -9.89 15.19 -11.31
N LEU A 277 -10.26 14.26 -10.42
CA LEU A 277 -11.29 13.27 -10.73
C LEU A 277 -12.69 13.85 -10.45
N PRO A 278 -13.69 13.53 -11.30
CA PRO A 278 -15.06 14.03 -11.14
C PRO A 278 -15.75 13.40 -9.92
N ALA A 279 -16.82 14.03 -9.43
CA ALA A 279 -17.62 13.56 -8.29
C ALA A 279 -18.11 12.10 -8.43
N ALA A 280 -18.37 11.65 -9.67
CA ALA A 280 -18.77 10.27 -9.97
C ALA A 280 -17.67 9.22 -9.74
N GLN A 281 -16.43 9.65 -9.46
CA GLN A 281 -15.33 8.77 -9.07
C GLN A 281 -15.00 8.95 -7.59
N THR A 282 -14.94 10.20 -7.11
CA THR A 282 -14.54 10.51 -5.73
C THR A 282 -15.66 10.33 -4.70
N GLY A 283 -16.93 10.43 -5.11
CA GLY A 283 -18.07 10.61 -4.22
C GLY A 283 -18.20 12.02 -3.62
N PHE A 284 -17.17 12.87 -3.69
CA PHE A 284 -17.25 14.25 -3.20
C PHE A 284 -18.05 15.10 -4.18
N VAL A 285 -19.24 15.51 -3.73
CA VAL A 285 -20.23 16.18 -4.56
C VAL A 285 -19.95 17.68 -4.65
N GLN A 286 -19.50 18.29 -3.54
CA GLN A 286 -19.30 19.74 -3.46
C GLN A 286 -18.41 20.12 -2.27
N LEU A 287 -17.56 21.14 -2.45
CA LEU A 287 -16.99 21.94 -1.36
C LEU A 287 -17.94 23.10 -1.04
N VAL A 288 -18.06 23.47 0.22
CA VAL A 288 -18.90 24.60 0.65
C VAL A 288 -18.02 25.67 1.32
N PRO A 289 -17.76 26.83 0.66
CA PRO A 289 -18.23 27.20 -0.68
C PRO A 289 -17.39 26.56 -1.82
N GLY A 290 -17.99 26.49 -3.02
CA GLY A 290 -17.40 25.80 -4.18
C GLY A 290 -18.44 25.29 -5.19
N ARG A 291 -19.62 25.90 -5.27
CA ARG A 291 -20.72 25.45 -6.12
C ARG A 291 -20.31 25.37 -7.59
N GLY A 292 -20.64 24.24 -8.22
CA GLY A 292 -20.40 23.99 -9.64
C GLY A 292 -18.92 23.73 -9.98
N GLN A 293 -18.02 23.82 -9.00
CA GLN A 293 -16.63 23.45 -9.16
C GLN A 293 -16.45 21.96 -8.92
N THR A 294 -15.56 21.33 -9.69
CA THR A 294 -15.16 19.94 -9.40
C THR A 294 -14.35 19.93 -8.11
N VAL A 295 -14.65 19.00 -7.20
CA VAL A 295 -13.85 18.82 -5.99
C VAL A 295 -12.51 18.20 -6.38
N ALA A 296 -11.52 19.05 -6.66
CA ALA A 296 -10.16 18.64 -6.95
C ALA A 296 -9.52 18.02 -5.70
N GLY A 297 -9.21 16.72 -5.80
CA GLY A 297 -8.53 15.96 -4.76
C GLY A 297 -7.05 16.33 -4.66
N THR A 298 -6.73 17.56 -4.26
CA THR A 298 -5.33 17.95 -4.02
C THR A 298 -4.75 17.09 -2.91
N VAL A 299 -3.76 16.28 -3.26
CA VAL A 299 -2.95 15.48 -2.34
C VAL A 299 -1.92 16.42 -1.74
N CYS A 300 -2.18 16.95 -0.54
CA CYS A 300 -1.24 17.84 0.15
C CYS A 300 -1.39 17.78 1.67
N ASP A 301 -0.26 17.94 2.36
CA ASP A 301 -0.20 18.26 3.79
C ASP A 301 -0.48 19.74 4.04
N ALA A 302 -0.75 20.10 5.30
CA ALA A 302 -0.91 21.47 5.76
C ALA A 302 -1.99 22.26 4.98
N ILE A 303 -3.13 21.62 4.71
CA ILE A 303 -4.23 22.17 3.91
C ILE A 303 -4.71 23.53 4.45
N ILE A 304 -4.72 23.72 5.77
CA ILE A 304 -5.18 24.90 6.53
C ILE A 304 -4.21 26.07 6.46
N GLY A 305 -2.90 25.80 6.44
CA GLY A 305 -1.86 26.83 6.30
C GLY A 305 -2.03 27.72 5.05
N HIS A 306 -2.88 27.31 4.09
CA HIS A 306 -3.19 28.04 2.87
C HIS A 306 -4.69 28.34 2.68
N VAL A 307 -5.53 28.07 3.68
CA VAL A 307 -6.99 28.24 3.55
C VAL A 307 -7.38 29.71 3.30
N TYR A 308 -6.69 30.70 3.87
CA TYR A 308 -7.04 32.12 3.65
C TYR A 308 -6.47 32.75 2.37
N ARG A 309 -5.94 31.97 1.41
CA ARG A 309 -5.55 32.51 0.10
C ARG A 309 -6.78 32.93 -0.70
N LYS A 310 -6.67 33.91 -1.61
CA LYS A 310 -7.79 34.44 -2.42
C LYS A 310 -8.65 33.39 -3.14
N GLU A 311 -8.09 32.20 -3.39
CA GLU A 311 -8.72 31.09 -4.11
C GLU A 311 -9.39 30.05 -3.20
N ARG A 312 -9.16 30.12 -1.87
CA ARG A 312 -9.69 29.15 -0.89
C ARG A 312 -10.49 29.91 0.19
N PRO A 313 -11.70 29.45 0.52
CA PRO A 313 -12.59 30.13 1.46
C PRO A 313 -12.41 29.63 2.89
N ALA A 314 -12.94 30.42 3.85
CA ALA A 314 -13.19 30.18 5.28
C ALA A 314 -12.78 28.84 5.94
N LEU A 315 -12.23 28.91 7.15
CA LEU A 315 -12.09 27.73 8.01
C LEU A 315 -13.45 27.35 8.62
N THR A 316 -13.73 26.04 8.63
CA THR A 316 -14.96 25.47 9.17
C THR A 316 -14.67 24.31 10.11
N THR A 317 -15.57 24.09 11.06
CA THR A 317 -15.57 22.91 11.93
C THR A 317 -16.99 22.51 12.33
N HIS A 318 -17.16 21.26 12.74
CA HIS A 318 -18.41 20.70 13.27
C HIS A 318 -19.67 21.04 12.46
N PRO A 319 -19.73 20.72 11.15
CA PRO A 319 -20.92 20.93 10.36
C PRO A 319 -22.09 20.11 10.91
N TYR A 320 -23.23 20.75 11.12
CA TYR A 320 -24.50 20.14 11.52
C TYR A 320 -25.51 20.26 10.37
N PRO A 321 -25.78 19.17 9.63
CA PRO A 321 -26.77 19.16 8.56
C PRO A 321 -28.20 19.40 9.05
N LEU A 322 -28.87 20.41 8.51
CA LEU A 322 -30.31 20.63 8.71
C LEU A 322 -31.14 19.99 7.59
N SER A 323 -30.58 19.95 6.38
CA SER A 323 -31.14 19.33 5.18
C SER A 323 -30.02 19.14 4.14
N SER A 324 -30.36 18.64 2.96
CA SER A 324 -29.49 18.54 1.80
C SER A 324 -29.04 19.89 1.26
N LYS A 325 -29.62 20.98 1.76
CA LYS A 325 -29.33 22.35 1.32
C LYS A 325 -28.68 23.23 2.38
N TYR A 326 -29.01 23.03 3.66
CA TYR A 326 -28.68 23.96 4.74
C TYR A 326 -27.94 23.28 5.89
N PHE A 327 -26.94 23.97 6.44
CA PHE A 327 -26.05 23.46 7.48
C PHE A 327 -25.74 24.56 8.50
N LEU A 328 -25.74 24.22 9.80
CA LEU A 328 -25.12 25.08 10.81
C LEU A 328 -23.65 24.69 10.94
N VAL A 329 -22.76 25.67 10.96
CA VAL A 329 -21.31 25.42 10.97
C VAL A 329 -20.63 26.45 11.85
N SER A 330 -19.64 26.01 12.62
CA SER A 330 -18.68 26.94 13.23
C SER A 330 -17.69 27.37 12.17
N MET A 331 -17.61 28.66 11.89
CA MET A 331 -16.85 29.20 10.76
C MET A 331 -16.04 30.43 11.17
N LYS A 332 -14.83 30.51 10.63
CA LYS A 332 -13.95 31.67 10.68
C LYS A 332 -13.70 32.14 9.23
N PRO A 333 -14.47 33.12 8.72
CA PRO A 333 -14.44 33.51 7.31
C PRO A 333 -13.08 34.04 6.84
N THR A 334 -12.40 34.82 7.68
CA THR A 334 -11.09 35.41 7.40
C THR A 334 -10.16 35.21 8.59
N GLU A 335 -8.86 35.38 8.37
CA GLU A 335 -7.84 35.33 9.43
C GLU A 335 -8.18 36.24 10.63
N ARG A 336 -8.84 37.38 10.38
CA ARG A 336 -9.22 38.38 11.39
C ARG A 336 -10.63 38.20 11.96
N SER A 337 -11.46 37.32 11.40
CA SER A 337 -12.83 37.08 11.88
C SER A 337 -12.82 36.34 13.22
N LEU A 338 -13.85 36.52 14.05
CA LEU A 338 -14.07 35.64 15.21
C LEU A 338 -14.54 34.26 14.74
N TRP A 339 -14.40 33.24 15.60
CA TRP A 339 -15.07 31.96 15.41
C TRP A 339 -16.54 32.12 15.79
N GLY A 340 -17.42 32.09 14.80
CA GLY A 340 -18.87 32.26 14.98
C GLY A 340 -19.68 31.09 14.44
N ILE A 341 -20.99 31.09 14.74
CA ILE A 341 -21.95 30.15 14.15
C ILE A 341 -22.56 30.77 12.90
N TYR A 342 -22.55 30.02 11.80
CA TYR A 342 -23.09 30.44 10.52
C TYR A 342 -24.12 29.42 10.02
N LEU A 343 -25.17 29.92 9.36
CA LEU A 343 -26.04 29.14 8.50
C LEU A 343 -25.47 29.22 7.09
N VAL A 344 -24.98 28.09 6.59
CA VAL A 344 -24.43 27.99 5.23
C VAL A 344 -25.30 27.10 4.36
N ASP A 345 -25.26 27.31 3.06
CA ASP A 345 -25.98 26.50 2.09
C ASP A 345 -25.13 26.01 0.91
N VAL A 346 -25.68 25.07 0.14
CA VAL A 346 -25.06 24.53 -1.08
C VAL A 346 -24.96 25.56 -2.22
N PHE A 347 -25.48 26.78 -2.02
CA PHE A 347 -25.38 27.88 -2.98
C PHE A 347 -24.26 28.85 -2.64
N ASP A 348 -23.39 28.47 -1.70
CA ASP A 348 -22.26 29.25 -1.19
C ASP A 348 -22.67 30.49 -0.38
N ASN A 349 -23.95 30.59 0.03
CA ASN A 349 -24.35 31.64 0.96
C ASN A 349 -23.89 31.27 2.37
N ALA A 350 -23.38 32.25 3.10
CA ALA A 350 -23.06 32.12 4.52
C ALA A 350 -23.69 33.29 5.30
N THR A 351 -24.64 32.97 6.18
CA THR A 351 -25.32 33.95 7.04
C THR A 351 -24.79 33.82 8.46
N LEU A 352 -24.20 34.88 9.00
CA LEU A 352 -23.78 34.93 10.39
C LEU A 352 -25.01 34.83 11.31
N ILE A 353 -24.99 33.84 12.21
CA ILE A 353 -26.03 33.65 13.24
C ILE A 353 -25.60 34.30 14.55
N ALA A 354 -24.37 34.07 14.99
CA ALA A 354 -23.82 34.64 16.21
C ALA A 354 -22.28 34.68 16.18
N GLU A 355 -21.73 35.77 16.73
CA GLU A 355 -20.33 35.93 17.10
C GLU A 355 -20.27 36.69 18.44
N ILE A 356 -19.25 36.41 19.25
CA ILE A 356 -19.05 37.05 20.55
C ILE A 356 -17.57 37.41 20.66
N GLU A 357 -17.29 38.64 21.05
CA GLU A 357 -15.93 39.06 21.39
C GLU A 357 -15.39 38.21 22.55
N ASP A 358 -14.10 37.85 22.50
CA ASP A 358 -13.41 37.03 23.50
C ASP A 358 -13.92 35.58 23.69
N ALA A 359 -14.84 35.09 22.84
CA ALA A 359 -15.28 33.69 22.87
C ALA A 359 -15.35 33.05 21.47
N GLY A 360 -14.85 31.82 21.35
CA GLY A 360 -15.03 30.99 20.15
C GLY A 360 -16.30 30.15 20.25
N LEU A 361 -17.17 30.22 19.23
CA LEU A 361 -18.39 29.41 19.19
C LEU A 361 -18.18 28.12 18.39
N PHE A 362 -18.22 26.98 19.09
CA PHE A 362 -17.96 25.65 18.54
C PHE A 362 -19.14 24.67 18.68
N GLU A 363 -19.08 23.57 17.93
CA GLU A 363 -19.97 22.41 18.03
C GLU A 363 -21.48 22.70 17.99
N PRO A 364 -22.00 23.47 16.99
CA PRO A 364 -23.42 23.81 16.96
C PRO A 364 -24.30 22.56 16.96
N GLN A 365 -25.22 22.49 17.93
CA GLN A 365 -26.26 21.46 18.00
C GLN A 365 -27.63 22.13 17.87
N LEU A 366 -28.49 21.60 17.01
CA LEU A 366 -29.88 22.04 16.95
C LEU A 366 -30.63 21.49 18.17
N LEU A 367 -31.02 22.36 19.10
CA LEU A 367 -31.84 22.01 20.25
C LEU A 367 -33.32 21.82 19.84
N ALA A 368 -33.59 20.71 19.16
CA ALA A 368 -34.93 20.30 18.76
C ALA A 368 -35.00 18.76 18.62
N PRO A 369 -36.17 18.15 18.85
CA PRO A 369 -36.36 16.73 18.60
C PRO A 369 -36.05 16.38 17.14
N ARG A 370 -35.41 15.24 16.93
CA ARG A 370 -35.07 14.70 15.60
C ARG A 370 -35.59 13.28 15.41
N PRO A 371 -35.80 12.83 14.17
CA PRO A 371 -36.18 11.45 13.90
C PRO A 371 -35.16 10.48 14.50
N ARG A 372 -35.66 9.47 15.21
CA ARG A 372 -34.85 8.36 15.70
C ARG A 372 -34.63 7.37 14.56
N PRO A 373 -33.37 7.04 14.18
CA PRO A 373 -33.07 5.99 13.22
C PRO A 373 -33.61 4.62 13.69
N PRO A 374 -33.77 3.65 12.78
CA PRO A 374 -34.14 2.29 13.15
C PRO A 374 -33.16 1.68 14.16
N VAL A 375 -33.69 0.93 15.13
CA VAL A 375 -32.87 0.08 16.01
C VAL A 375 -32.46 -1.16 15.21
N ILE A 376 -31.16 -1.40 15.10
CA ILE A 376 -30.61 -2.64 14.53
C ILE A 376 -30.41 -3.64 15.68
N PRO A 377 -31.09 -4.80 15.68
CA PRO A 377 -30.91 -5.81 16.71
C PRO A 377 -29.49 -6.40 16.70
N ASP A 378 -28.99 -6.73 17.88
CA ASP A 378 -27.72 -7.44 18.05
C ASP A 378 -27.77 -8.81 17.37
N ARG A 379 -26.70 -9.16 16.67
CA ARG A 379 -26.46 -10.44 16.00
C ARG A 379 -25.29 -11.19 16.60
N VAL A 380 -24.49 -10.53 17.44
CA VAL A 380 -23.37 -11.16 18.15
C VAL A 380 -23.82 -12.28 19.08
N HIS A 381 -23.06 -13.37 19.09
CA HIS A 381 -23.16 -14.46 20.04
C HIS A 381 -21.97 -14.40 20.99
N LEU A 382 -22.08 -13.60 22.06
CA LEU A 382 -20.96 -13.23 22.94
C LEU A 382 -20.22 -14.41 23.60
N ALA A 383 -20.85 -15.59 23.69
CA ALA A 383 -20.21 -16.81 24.18
C ALA A 383 -19.25 -17.46 23.17
N SER A 384 -19.36 -17.12 21.88
CA SER A 384 -18.47 -17.62 20.84
C SER A 384 -17.06 -17.02 21.00
N ARG A 385 -16.06 -17.79 20.58
CA ARG A 385 -14.65 -17.36 20.48
C ARG A 385 -14.19 -17.15 19.03
N THR A 386 -15.05 -17.49 18.07
CA THR A 386 -14.74 -17.44 16.64
C THR A 386 -15.81 -16.68 15.87
N ALA A 387 -15.41 -16.24 14.68
CA ALA A 387 -16.28 -15.79 13.61
C ALA A 387 -16.02 -16.66 12.38
N ASP A 388 -17.03 -16.81 11.52
CA ASP A 388 -16.91 -17.56 10.28
C ASP A 388 -16.71 -16.58 9.11
N VAL A 389 -15.82 -16.91 8.18
CA VAL A 389 -15.51 -16.10 6.99
C VAL A 389 -15.85 -16.89 5.73
N HIS A 390 -16.77 -16.36 4.93
CA HIS A 390 -17.16 -16.93 3.65
C HIS A 390 -16.74 -16.04 2.48
N ILE A 391 -15.97 -16.60 1.54
CA ILE A 391 -15.62 -15.96 0.28
C ILE A 391 -16.32 -16.72 -0.83
N ALA A 392 -17.19 -16.03 -1.59
CA ALA A 392 -18.01 -16.68 -2.60
C ALA A 392 -17.19 -17.13 -3.82
N ASP A 393 -16.35 -16.25 -4.36
CA ASP A 393 -15.36 -16.56 -5.38
C ASP A 393 -14.23 -15.53 -5.30
N ILE A 394 -13.04 -15.99 -4.88
CA ILE A 394 -11.90 -15.09 -4.68
C ILE A 394 -11.48 -14.32 -5.94
N TYR A 395 -11.80 -14.83 -7.13
CA TYR A 395 -11.46 -14.23 -8.43
C TYR A 395 -12.45 -13.18 -8.93
N SER A 396 -13.63 -13.06 -8.30
CA SER A 396 -14.68 -12.15 -8.77
C SER A 396 -14.32 -10.67 -8.57
N GLY A 397 -13.43 -10.34 -7.64
CA GLY A 397 -13.01 -8.97 -7.33
C GLY A 397 -11.77 -8.49 -8.09
N PRO A 398 -11.54 -7.16 -8.17
CA PRO A 398 -10.39 -6.57 -8.85
C PRO A 398 -9.03 -6.96 -8.25
N GLY A 399 -8.99 -7.43 -6.99
CA GLY A 399 -7.76 -7.84 -6.32
C GLY A 399 -7.05 -9.03 -6.96
N LEU A 400 -7.75 -9.86 -7.73
CA LEU A 400 -7.15 -10.97 -8.51
C LEU A 400 -7.46 -10.86 -10.01
N GLN A 401 -7.76 -9.65 -10.50
CA GLN A 401 -8.09 -9.46 -11.91
C GLN A 401 -6.94 -9.90 -12.82
N GLY A 402 -7.25 -10.78 -13.78
CA GLY A 402 -6.27 -11.30 -14.73
C GLY A 402 -5.50 -12.53 -14.25
N VAL A 403 -5.65 -12.93 -12.99
CA VAL A 403 -5.10 -14.19 -12.48
C VAL A 403 -5.97 -15.36 -12.97
N PRO A 404 -5.38 -16.41 -13.57
CA PRO A 404 -6.13 -17.60 -13.96
C PRO A 404 -6.86 -18.27 -12.79
N GLN A 405 -8.08 -18.74 -13.05
CA GLN A 405 -8.83 -19.51 -12.07
C GLN A 405 -8.08 -20.80 -11.69
N GLY A 406 -8.10 -21.14 -10.41
CA GLY A 406 -7.39 -22.29 -9.86
C GLY A 406 -5.92 -22.04 -9.53
N THR A 407 -5.33 -20.88 -9.83
CA THR A 407 -3.99 -20.50 -9.34
C THR A 407 -3.90 -20.52 -7.81
N VAL A 408 -4.91 -19.98 -7.11
CA VAL A 408 -4.98 -19.92 -5.65
C VAL A 408 -5.39 -21.29 -5.11
N LYS A 409 -4.61 -21.83 -4.18
CA LYS A 409 -4.84 -23.16 -3.56
C LYS A 409 -5.23 -23.08 -2.09
N SER A 410 -4.76 -22.06 -1.40
CA SER A 410 -5.04 -21.83 0.01
C SER A 410 -4.93 -20.35 0.33
N LEU A 411 -5.36 -19.98 1.53
CA LEU A 411 -5.24 -18.65 2.07
C LEU A 411 -4.33 -18.70 3.29
N ARG A 412 -3.29 -17.86 3.36
CA ARG A 412 -2.60 -17.59 4.63
C ARG A 412 -3.43 -16.58 5.40
N VAL A 413 -3.68 -16.90 6.66
CA VAL A 413 -4.43 -16.05 7.58
C VAL A 413 -3.49 -15.65 8.71
N PHE A 414 -3.34 -14.35 8.92
CA PHE A 414 -2.49 -13.80 9.97
C PHE A 414 -3.17 -12.64 10.68
N SER A 415 -2.80 -12.43 11.93
CA SER A 415 -3.17 -11.29 12.75
C SER A 415 -1.95 -10.40 13.01
N TYR A 416 -2.11 -9.43 13.88
CA TYR A 416 -1.16 -8.37 14.15
C TYR A 416 -0.81 -8.33 15.63
N HIS A 417 0.44 -8.05 15.93
CA HIS A 417 0.93 -7.72 17.26
C HIS A 417 1.32 -6.24 17.29
N PHE A 418 0.38 -5.41 17.75
CA PHE A 418 0.52 -3.95 17.74
C PHE A 418 1.40 -3.43 18.88
N GLY A 419 2.04 -2.29 18.63
CA GLY A 419 2.96 -1.62 19.55
C GLY A 419 2.33 -1.19 20.87
N TYR A 420 3.16 -0.91 21.86
CA TYR A 420 2.78 -0.51 23.22
C TYR A 420 3.00 0.98 23.44
N ASN A 421 2.40 1.54 24.50
CA ASN A 421 2.73 2.91 24.90
C ASN A 421 4.23 2.99 25.21
N ALA A 422 4.84 4.08 24.76
CA ALA A 422 6.28 4.34 24.73
C ALA A 422 7.13 3.36 23.87
N LYS A 423 6.52 2.48 23.07
CA LYS A 423 7.24 1.57 22.17
C LYS A 423 6.39 1.01 21.01
N ALA A 424 6.39 1.69 19.86
CA ALA A 424 5.57 1.29 18.70
C ALA A 424 6.13 1.59 17.29
N GLY A 425 7.41 1.94 17.12
CA GLY A 425 7.96 2.36 15.82
C GLY A 425 8.38 1.24 14.85
N PHE A 426 8.23 1.46 13.54
CA PHE A 426 8.63 0.52 12.48
C PHE A 426 10.11 0.11 12.48
N PRO A 427 11.12 0.93 12.89
CA PRO A 427 12.52 0.49 12.89
C PRO A 427 12.78 -0.67 13.86
N LEU A 428 11.89 -0.87 14.84
CA LEU A 428 11.94 -1.99 15.77
C LEU A 428 11.46 -3.29 15.11
N VAL A 429 10.53 -3.21 14.14
CA VAL A 429 9.99 -4.35 13.40
C VAL A 429 11.00 -4.87 12.39
N GLY A 430 11.67 -3.98 11.66
CA GLY A 430 12.69 -4.32 10.65
C GLY A 430 13.14 -3.10 9.84
N THR A 431 14.19 -3.25 9.04
CA THR A 431 14.67 -2.17 8.16
C THR A 431 13.61 -1.91 7.11
N GLN A 432 12.92 -0.76 7.15
CA GLN A 432 11.85 -0.41 6.20
C GLN A 432 10.73 -1.45 6.09
N ALA A 433 10.53 -2.29 7.11
CA ALA A 433 9.41 -3.22 7.19
C ALA A 433 8.09 -2.45 7.47
N GLY A 434 6.97 -3.17 7.51
CA GLY A 434 5.68 -2.60 7.92
C GLY A 434 5.68 -2.05 9.36
N TRP A 435 4.60 -1.37 9.74
CA TRP A 435 4.42 -0.70 11.04
C TRP A 435 4.07 -1.65 12.19
N ASP A 436 3.90 -2.93 11.89
CA ASP A 436 3.26 -3.89 12.76
C ASP A 436 3.93 -5.27 12.62
N MET A 437 4.03 -5.97 13.74
CA MET A 437 4.55 -7.33 13.76
C MET A 437 3.43 -8.28 13.35
N LYS A 438 3.68 -9.15 12.37
CA LYS A 438 2.67 -10.10 11.88
C LYS A 438 2.68 -11.38 12.72
N ARG A 439 1.51 -11.92 13.07
CA ARG A 439 1.30 -13.17 13.81
C ARG A 439 0.56 -14.18 12.93
N VAL A 440 1.23 -15.23 12.45
CA VAL A 440 0.61 -16.20 11.54
C VAL A 440 -0.35 -17.11 12.33
N LEU A 441 -1.61 -17.15 11.92
CA LEU A 441 -2.65 -17.96 12.59
C LEU A 441 -2.77 -19.35 11.95
N GLY A 442 -2.59 -19.44 10.63
CA GLY A 442 -2.69 -20.69 9.90
C GLY A 442 -3.04 -20.50 8.44
N THR A 443 -3.59 -21.55 7.83
CA THR A 443 -4.05 -21.55 6.44
C THR A 443 -5.47 -22.10 6.31
N ALA A 444 -6.22 -21.58 5.35
CA ALA A 444 -7.54 -22.07 4.95
C ALA A 444 -7.50 -22.62 3.53
N ALA A 445 -8.30 -23.65 3.24
CA ALA A 445 -8.40 -24.22 1.90
C ALA A 445 -9.24 -23.34 0.96
N VAL A 446 -8.89 -23.34 -0.33
CA VAL A 446 -9.69 -22.74 -1.40
C VAL A 446 -10.17 -23.85 -2.32
N GLU A 447 -11.46 -23.83 -2.64
CA GLU A 447 -12.09 -24.79 -3.54
C GLU A 447 -11.70 -24.56 -5.00
N PRO A 448 -11.86 -25.58 -5.88
CA PRO A 448 -11.63 -25.42 -7.31
C PRO A 448 -12.47 -24.32 -7.99
N ASP A 449 -13.63 -23.97 -7.42
CA ASP A 449 -14.49 -22.88 -7.90
C ASP A 449 -14.10 -21.49 -7.34
N GLY A 450 -13.00 -21.40 -6.58
CA GLY A 450 -12.51 -20.16 -5.97
C GLY A 450 -13.17 -19.81 -4.62
N SER A 451 -14.13 -20.60 -4.15
CA SER A 451 -14.81 -20.36 -2.87
C SER A 451 -13.98 -20.81 -1.66
N ALA A 452 -14.16 -20.16 -0.52
CA ALA A 452 -13.53 -20.53 0.75
C ALA A 452 -14.49 -20.30 1.92
N PHE A 453 -14.48 -21.18 2.92
CA PHE A 453 -15.29 -21.03 4.14
C PHE A 453 -14.53 -21.55 5.35
N PHE A 454 -14.15 -20.65 6.26
CA PHE A 454 -13.26 -20.99 7.37
C PHE A 454 -13.53 -20.14 8.61
N GLN A 455 -13.02 -20.58 9.76
CA GLN A 455 -13.16 -19.87 11.04
C GLN A 455 -11.93 -19.02 11.35
N ILE A 456 -12.14 -17.87 11.96
CA ILE A 456 -11.10 -17.00 12.51
C ILE A 456 -11.38 -16.71 13.99
N PRO A 457 -10.38 -16.30 14.79
CA PRO A 457 -10.62 -15.78 16.13
C PRO A 457 -11.53 -14.54 16.06
N ALA A 458 -12.54 -14.48 16.92
CA ALA A 458 -13.37 -13.28 17.06
C ALA A 458 -12.60 -12.18 17.79
N ASN A 459 -12.98 -10.90 17.57
CA ASN A 459 -12.37 -9.75 18.23
C ASN A 459 -10.85 -9.63 17.98
N THR A 460 -10.41 -10.09 16.81
CA THR A 460 -9.01 -10.11 16.40
C THR A 460 -8.92 -9.57 14.97
N PRO A 461 -8.07 -8.56 14.70
CA PRO A 461 -7.82 -8.07 13.35
C PRO A 461 -7.10 -9.15 12.53
N VAL A 462 -7.63 -9.49 11.37
CA VAL A 462 -7.13 -10.56 10.51
C VAL A 462 -6.98 -10.11 9.06
N SER A 463 -5.89 -10.53 8.45
CA SER A 463 -5.57 -10.33 7.05
C SER A 463 -5.33 -11.65 6.32
N ILE A 464 -5.58 -11.60 5.02
CA ILE A 464 -5.64 -12.79 4.16
C ILE A 464 -4.69 -12.61 2.97
N GLN A 465 -3.87 -13.63 2.69
CA GLN A 465 -3.04 -13.70 1.49
C GLN A 465 -3.44 -14.93 0.66
N PRO A 466 -3.94 -14.77 -0.57
CA PRO A 466 -4.17 -15.88 -1.49
C PRO A 466 -2.83 -16.51 -1.89
N LEU A 467 -2.66 -17.80 -1.67
CA LEU A 467 -1.41 -18.52 -1.96
C LEU A 467 -1.53 -19.37 -3.23
N ASP A 468 -0.47 -19.37 -4.03
CA ASP A 468 -0.31 -20.31 -5.15
C ASP A 468 0.03 -21.74 -4.67
N SER A 469 0.28 -22.67 -5.61
CA SER A 469 0.62 -24.06 -5.28
C SER A 469 1.94 -24.22 -4.52
N GLU A 470 2.86 -23.27 -4.67
CA GLU A 470 4.15 -23.24 -3.98
C GLU A 470 4.06 -22.57 -2.59
N GLY A 471 2.92 -21.95 -2.25
CA GLY A 471 2.71 -21.27 -0.97
C GLY A 471 3.10 -19.79 -0.98
N ARG A 472 3.24 -19.17 -2.16
CA ARG A 472 3.63 -17.76 -2.34
C ARG A 472 2.39 -16.88 -2.48
N ALA A 473 2.39 -15.71 -1.85
CA ALA A 473 1.23 -14.81 -1.86
C ALA A 473 1.02 -14.13 -3.22
N VAL A 474 -0.07 -14.47 -3.91
CA VAL A 474 -0.48 -13.89 -5.21
C VAL A 474 -0.98 -12.45 -5.04
N GLN A 475 -1.50 -12.10 -3.86
CA GLN A 475 -1.97 -10.75 -3.54
C GLN A 475 -1.77 -10.47 -2.04
N LEU A 476 -1.52 -9.21 -1.71
CA LEU A 476 -1.34 -8.76 -0.33
C LEU A 476 -2.54 -7.94 0.14
N MET A 477 -3.23 -8.40 1.19
CA MET A 477 -4.22 -7.59 1.88
C MET A 477 -3.50 -6.61 2.83
N ARG A 478 -3.55 -5.32 2.52
CA ARG A 478 -2.86 -4.22 3.25
C ARG A 478 -3.83 -3.38 4.09
N SER A 479 -4.70 -4.12 4.78
CA SER A 479 -5.75 -3.71 5.69
C SER A 479 -6.26 -5.00 6.34
N TRP A 480 -7.19 -4.95 7.28
CA TRP A 480 -7.70 -6.15 7.95
C TRP A 480 -9.22 -6.10 8.12
N LEU A 481 -9.80 -7.28 8.33
CA LEU A 481 -11.18 -7.44 8.79
C LEU A 481 -11.17 -7.86 10.26
N VAL A 482 -12.29 -7.64 10.95
CA VAL A 482 -12.54 -8.16 12.30
C VAL A 482 -13.89 -8.84 12.28
N GLY A 483 -13.93 -10.13 12.65
CA GLY A 483 -15.18 -10.82 12.91
C GLY A 483 -15.56 -10.70 14.38
N MET A 484 -16.81 -10.33 14.66
CA MET A 484 -17.36 -10.35 16.01
C MET A 484 -17.76 -11.78 16.44
N PRO A 485 -17.96 -12.05 17.75
CA PRO A 485 -18.33 -13.37 18.24
C PRO A 485 -19.57 -13.95 17.54
N GLY A 486 -19.38 -15.07 16.83
CA GLY A 486 -20.43 -15.78 16.10
C GLY A 486 -20.92 -15.08 14.82
N GLU A 487 -20.21 -14.04 14.36
CA GLU A 487 -20.52 -13.36 13.10
C GLU A 487 -20.18 -14.23 11.90
N LEU A 488 -21.01 -14.16 10.86
CA LEU A 488 -20.68 -14.60 9.51
C LEU A 488 -20.21 -13.39 8.69
N VAL A 489 -18.91 -13.27 8.48
CA VAL A 489 -18.31 -12.29 7.57
C VAL A 489 -18.36 -12.87 6.17
N SER A 490 -18.86 -12.11 5.18
CA SER A 490 -19.00 -12.61 3.81
C SER A 490 -18.50 -11.62 2.76
N CYS A 491 -17.72 -12.11 1.80
CA CYS A 491 -17.15 -11.34 0.69
C CYS A 491 -17.54 -11.96 -0.65
N VAL A 492 -17.75 -11.12 -1.67
CA VAL A 492 -18.00 -11.57 -3.05
C VAL A 492 -16.72 -12.15 -3.66
N GLY A 493 -15.62 -11.44 -3.53
CA GLY A 493 -14.29 -11.80 -4.03
C GLY A 493 -13.23 -10.86 -3.49
N CYS A 494 -11.97 -10.99 -3.92
CA CYS A 494 -10.88 -10.17 -3.38
C CYS A 494 -11.04 -8.68 -3.77
N HIS A 495 -11.27 -7.79 -2.80
CA HIS A 495 -11.46 -6.35 -2.98
C HIS A 495 -12.74 -5.96 -3.75
N GLU A 496 -13.87 -6.63 -3.46
CA GLU A 496 -15.17 -6.38 -4.11
C GLU A 496 -15.62 -4.92 -4.05
N GLN A 497 -16.47 -4.52 -5.00
CA GLN A 497 -17.11 -3.20 -4.94
C GLN A 497 -18.32 -3.24 -4.02
N ARG A 498 -18.56 -2.16 -3.27
CA ARG A 498 -19.69 -2.05 -2.32
C ARG A 498 -21.08 -2.33 -2.93
N ARG A 499 -21.24 -2.09 -4.24
CA ARG A 499 -22.51 -2.33 -4.97
C ARG A 499 -22.67 -3.78 -5.45
N GLU A 500 -21.64 -4.60 -5.31
CA GLU A 500 -21.70 -6.00 -5.67
C GLU A 500 -22.45 -6.77 -4.59
N THR A 501 -23.25 -7.73 -5.04
CA THR A 501 -24.02 -8.60 -4.17
C THR A 501 -23.49 -10.01 -4.29
N LEU A 502 -23.57 -10.78 -3.20
CA LEU A 502 -23.19 -12.18 -3.22
C LEU A 502 -23.98 -12.92 -4.31
N PRO A 503 -23.33 -13.68 -5.20
CA PRO A 503 -24.02 -14.47 -6.20
C PRO A 503 -25.00 -15.44 -5.54
N ALA A 504 -26.21 -15.60 -6.09
CA ALA A 504 -27.22 -16.53 -5.58
C ALA A 504 -26.87 -18.03 -5.82
N ARG A 505 -25.66 -18.32 -6.32
CA ARG A 505 -25.20 -19.67 -6.63
C ARG A 505 -24.61 -20.31 -5.38
N ARG A 506 -25.06 -21.54 -5.06
CA ARG A 506 -24.42 -22.36 -4.02
C ARG A 506 -23.02 -22.76 -4.48
N ASN A 507 -22.00 -22.38 -3.72
CA ASN A 507 -20.61 -22.73 -4.00
C ASN A 507 -20.17 -23.97 -3.22
N LEU A 508 -19.02 -24.54 -3.61
CA LEU A 508 -18.50 -25.78 -3.03
C LEU A 508 -18.21 -25.64 -1.53
N ALA A 509 -17.63 -24.50 -1.10
CA ALA A 509 -17.28 -24.28 0.30
C ALA A 509 -18.50 -24.25 1.23
N GLN A 510 -19.64 -23.70 0.79
CA GLN A 510 -20.91 -23.77 1.53
C GLN A 510 -21.41 -25.21 1.75
N GLY A 511 -21.00 -26.17 0.93
CA GLY A 511 -21.33 -27.58 1.12
C GLY A 511 -20.62 -28.21 2.32
N ARG A 512 -19.47 -27.67 2.73
CA ARG A 512 -18.63 -28.19 3.82
C ARG A 512 -18.82 -27.46 5.16
N GLY A 513 -19.27 -26.20 5.12
CA GLY A 513 -19.35 -25.35 6.32
C GLY A 513 -18.00 -24.71 6.65
N ALA A 514 -17.96 -23.89 7.70
CA ALA A 514 -16.73 -23.23 8.12
C ALA A 514 -15.79 -24.21 8.83
N GLU A 515 -14.56 -24.35 8.31
CA GLU A 515 -13.52 -25.20 8.91
C GLU A 515 -12.49 -24.36 9.72
N PRO A 516 -11.93 -24.88 10.83
CA PRO A 516 -10.82 -24.23 11.52
C PRO A 516 -9.57 -24.08 10.64
N LEU A 517 -8.75 -23.05 10.92
CA LEU A 517 -7.47 -22.87 10.25
C LEU A 517 -6.53 -24.05 10.50
N GLN A 518 -5.84 -24.48 9.46
CA GLN A 518 -4.76 -25.45 9.57
C GLN A 518 -3.50 -24.76 10.13
N PRO A 519 -2.88 -25.25 11.21
CA PRO A 519 -1.70 -24.63 11.80
C PRO A 519 -0.53 -24.48 10.82
N TRP A 520 0.20 -23.36 10.91
CA TRP A 520 1.39 -23.11 10.10
C TRP A 520 2.65 -23.47 10.88
N TYR A 521 3.09 -24.74 10.76
CA TYR A 521 4.30 -25.26 11.41
C TYR A 521 4.35 -25.01 12.93
N GLY A 522 3.26 -25.35 13.62
CA GLY A 522 3.09 -25.21 15.07
C GLY A 522 2.03 -24.19 15.46
N ASP A 523 2.02 -23.84 16.75
CA ASP A 523 1.05 -22.88 17.30
C ASP A 523 1.28 -21.45 16.78
N PRO A 524 0.22 -20.62 16.71
CA PRO A 524 0.31 -19.22 16.34
C PRO A 524 1.32 -18.46 17.21
N ARG A 525 2.10 -17.59 16.56
CA ARG A 525 3.15 -16.77 17.20
C ARG A 525 3.53 -15.59 16.31
N PRO A 526 4.04 -14.49 16.88
CA PRO A 526 4.64 -13.43 16.09
C PRO A 526 5.78 -13.96 15.21
N PHE A 527 5.80 -13.55 13.94
CA PHE A 527 6.83 -13.94 13.00
C PHE A 527 8.14 -13.26 13.37
N ASN A 528 9.23 -14.04 13.48
CA ASN A 528 10.55 -13.53 13.82
C ASN A 528 11.60 -14.13 12.89
N PHE A 529 12.46 -13.30 12.31
CA PHE A 529 13.47 -13.77 11.36
C PHE A 529 14.41 -14.81 11.96
N ALA A 530 14.86 -14.59 13.20
CA ALA A 530 15.78 -15.50 13.89
C ALA A 530 15.14 -16.87 14.13
N HIS A 531 13.85 -16.92 14.48
CA HIS A 531 13.17 -18.19 14.76
C HIS A 531 12.68 -18.90 13.49
N GLU A 532 12.27 -18.15 12.47
CA GLU A 532 11.55 -18.71 11.34
C GLU A 532 12.42 -18.87 10.07
N VAL A 533 13.38 -17.96 9.82
CA VAL A 533 14.16 -17.90 8.57
C VAL A 533 15.61 -18.33 8.78
N PHE A 534 16.25 -17.86 9.85
CA PHE A 534 17.65 -18.17 10.12
C PHE A 534 17.95 -19.68 10.16
N PRO A 535 17.08 -20.57 10.71
CA PRO A 535 17.25 -22.02 10.60
C PRO A 535 17.40 -22.56 9.18
N VAL A 536 16.73 -21.93 8.21
CA VAL A 536 16.86 -22.28 6.80
C VAL A 536 18.24 -21.90 6.29
N LEU A 537 18.75 -20.73 6.68
CA LEU A 537 20.09 -20.27 6.31
C LEU A 537 21.18 -21.15 6.95
N GLU A 538 21.03 -21.55 8.22
CA GLU A 538 21.92 -22.50 8.89
C GLU A 538 22.04 -23.80 8.10
N GLN A 539 20.90 -24.32 7.64
CA GLN A 539 20.85 -25.59 6.94
C GLN A 539 21.45 -25.52 5.53
N TYR A 540 21.13 -24.48 4.76
CA TYR A 540 21.42 -24.48 3.32
C TYR A 540 22.45 -23.44 2.85
N CYS A 541 22.81 -22.46 3.67
CA CYS A 541 23.60 -21.30 3.21
C CYS A 541 24.84 -20.99 4.06
N LEU A 542 24.79 -21.24 5.37
CA LEU A 542 25.79 -20.77 6.33
C LEU A 542 27.23 -21.17 5.97
N GLY A 543 27.44 -22.41 5.51
CA GLY A 543 28.78 -22.92 5.20
C GLY A 543 29.50 -22.18 4.07
N CYS A 544 28.79 -21.42 3.22
CA CYS A 544 29.36 -20.59 2.16
C CYS A 544 29.32 -19.09 2.46
N HIS A 545 28.60 -18.69 3.51
CA HIS A 545 28.32 -17.29 3.89
C HIS A 545 28.77 -17.01 5.34
N ASP A 546 29.87 -17.61 5.77
CA ASP A 546 30.44 -17.40 7.11
C ASP A 546 31.43 -16.22 7.17
N GLN A 547 31.82 -15.69 6.01
CA GLN A 547 32.73 -14.55 5.88
C GLN A 547 32.00 -13.20 6.06
N PRO A 548 32.72 -12.11 6.41
CA PRO A 548 32.15 -10.77 6.46
C PRO A 548 31.48 -10.39 5.13
N ALA A 549 30.36 -9.68 5.23
CA ALA A 549 29.62 -9.24 4.06
C ALA A 549 30.45 -8.27 3.20
N THR A 550 30.24 -8.32 1.89
CA THR A 550 30.90 -7.43 0.92
C THR A 550 29.85 -6.71 0.08
N VAL A 551 30.13 -5.45 -0.24
CA VAL A 551 29.30 -4.61 -1.13
C VAL A 551 30.04 -4.41 -2.45
N GLY A 552 29.31 -4.49 -3.55
CA GLY A 552 29.84 -4.38 -4.91
C GLY A 552 28.93 -5.04 -5.95
N PRO A 553 29.38 -5.19 -7.21
CA PRO A 553 28.56 -5.77 -8.28
C PRO A 553 28.08 -7.16 -7.93
N ARG A 554 28.92 -7.96 -7.25
CA ARG A 554 28.58 -9.27 -6.69
C ARG A 554 28.67 -9.20 -5.17
N SER A 555 27.75 -8.45 -4.56
CA SER A 555 27.68 -8.35 -3.10
C SER A 555 27.49 -9.74 -2.47
N ASN A 556 28.08 -9.98 -1.31
CA ASN A 556 27.99 -11.25 -0.61
C ASN A 556 27.42 -11.04 0.81
N PRO A 557 26.30 -11.68 1.17
CA PRO A 557 25.75 -11.57 2.52
C PRO A 557 26.53 -12.44 3.52
N CYS A 558 26.32 -12.17 4.82
CA CYS A 558 26.96 -12.88 5.93
C CYS A 558 25.89 -13.48 6.86
N PHE A 559 25.96 -14.78 7.12
CA PHE A 559 24.97 -15.52 7.91
C PHE A 559 25.50 -15.99 9.26
N LYS A 560 26.59 -15.41 9.77
CA LYS A 560 27.23 -15.82 11.04
C LYS A 560 26.29 -15.82 12.25
N ASP A 561 25.30 -14.93 12.27
CA ASP A 561 24.29 -14.78 13.32
C ASP A 561 23.00 -14.19 12.73
N PRO A 562 21.85 -14.32 13.43
CA PRO A 562 20.56 -13.88 12.89
C PRO A 562 20.46 -12.39 12.53
N ASP A 563 21.07 -11.49 13.31
CA ASP A 563 20.97 -10.04 13.05
C ASP A 563 21.83 -9.65 11.85
N THR A 564 23.06 -10.18 11.77
CA THR A 564 23.92 -9.97 10.60
C THR A 564 23.28 -10.58 9.34
N ALA A 565 22.67 -11.76 9.47
CA ALA A 565 21.98 -12.42 8.37
C ALA A 565 20.80 -11.59 7.86
N TYR A 566 19.97 -11.06 8.77
CA TYR A 566 18.86 -10.20 8.38
C TYR A 566 19.36 -8.97 7.62
N ASN A 567 20.30 -8.22 8.20
CA ASN A 567 20.81 -6.95 7.66
C ASN A 567 21.44 -7.09 6.27
N THR A 568 21.97 -8.28 5.95
CA THR A 568 22.67 -8.50 4.67
C THR A 568 21.84 -9.29 3.66
N LEU A 569 20.76 -9.97 4.08
CA LEU A 569 19.87 -10.74 3.20
C LEU A 569 18.65 -9.95 2.72
N HIS A 570 18.04 -9.13 3.57
CA HIS A 570 16.83 -8.40 3.21
C HIS A 570 16.95 -7.52 1.95
N PRO A 571 18.14 -7.00 1.55
CA PRO A 571 18.27 -6.28 0.29
C PRO A 571 18.00 -7.10 -0.97
N TYR A 572 18.06 -8.43 -0.90
CA TYR A 572 17.77 -9.34 -2.02
C TYR A 572 16.27 -9.59 -2.23
N VAL A 573 15.40 -8.91 -1.46
CA VAL A 573 13.95 -9.08 -1.51
C VAL A 573 13.30 -7.84 -2.11
N HIS A 574 12.47 -8.05 -3.14
CA HIS A 574 11.58 -7.02 -3.66
C HIS A 574 10.30 -7.00 -2.82
N ARG A 575 9.99 -5.85 -2.22
CA ARG A 575 8.95 -5.72 -1.19
C ARG A 575 8.39 -4.29 -1.14
N PRO A 576 7.19 -4.10 -0.57
CA PRO A 576 6.69 -2.76 -0.31
C PRO A 576 7.55 -2.06 0.75
N GLY A 577 7.78 -0.76 0.58
CA GLY A 577 8.31 0.08 1.66
C GLY A 577 7.28 0.24 2.80
N VAL A 578 7.72 0.85 3.90
CA VAL A 578 6.88 1.17 5.08
C VAL A 578 5.59 1.93 4.75
N GLU A 579 5.60 2.73 3.68
CA GLU A 579 4.47 3.53 3.18
C GLU A 579 4.27 3.33 1.67
N ALA A 580 4.11 2.08 1.22
CA ALA A 580 3.86 1.76 -0.19
C ALA A 580 2.52 2.32 -0.73
N ASP A 581 2.29 2.30 -2.04
CA ASP A 581 1.15 2.97 -2.69
C ASP A 581 -0.23 2.68 -2.05
N MET A 582 -1.10 3.68 -1.84
CA MET A 582 -2.49 3.45 -1.36
C MET A 582 -3.36 2.68 -2.35
N ALA A 583 -3.07 2.77 -3.65
CA ALA A 583 -3.91 2.12 -4.65
C ALA A 583 -3.79 0.59 -4.57
N LEU A 584 -4.86 -0.11 -5.00
CA LEU A 584 -4.85 -1.57 -5.11
C LEU A 584 -3.64 -2.03 -5.95
N LEU A 585 -2.90 -3.00 -5.42
CA LEU A 585 -1.71 -3.54 -6.09
C LEU A 585 -2.11 -4.44 -7.25
N ASN A 586 -1.27 -4.48 -8.28
CA ASN A 586 -1.41 -5.55 -9.27
C ASN A 586 -1.21 -6.90 -8.56
N PRO A 587 -1.94 -7.96 -8.96
CA PRO A 587 -1.61 -9.30 -8.50
C PRO A 587 -0.13 -9.59 -8.79
N MET A 588 0.56 -10.14 -7.80
CA MET A 588 1.98 -10.46 -7.83
C MET A 588 2.93 -9.26 -7.97
N GLU A 589 2.51 -8.04 -7.59
CA GLU A 589 3.39 -6.85 -7.58
C GLU A 589 4.64 -7.07 -6.70
N TYR A 590 4.44 -7.49 -5.43
CA TYR A 590 5.51 -7.87 -4.51
C TYR A 590 5.47 -9.37 -4.24
N HIS A 591 5.78 -10.15 -5.27
CA HIS A 591 5.74 -11.60 -5.20
C HIS A 591 7.13 -12.18 -4.93
N ALA A 592 7.20 -13.33 -4.26
CA ALA A 592 8.46 -14.02 -4.02
C ALA A 592 9.27 -14.25 -5.32
N SER A 593 8.62 -14.54 -6.46
CA SER A 593 9.32 -14.74 -7.75
C SER A 593 9.94 -13.48 -8.37
N THR A 594 9.65 -12.28 -7.86
CA THR A 594 10.28 -11.03 -8.31
C THR A 594 11.44 -10.61 -7.39
N SER A 595 11.72 -11.38 -6.34
CA SER A 595 12.87 -11.16 -5.46
C SER A 595 14.13 -11.86 -6.00
N ALA A 596 15.25 -11.12 -6.07
CA ALA A 596 16.56 -11.64 -6.51
C ALA A 596 16.97 -12.91 -5.77
N LEU A 597 16.68 -12.99 -4.46
CA LEU A 597 16.91 -14.19 -3.64
C LEU A 597 16.26 -15.45 -4.24
N ILE A 598 14.97 -15.37 -4.57
CA ILE A 598 14.22 -16.52 -5.07
C ILE A 598 14.61 -16.84 -6.50
N GLN A 599 14.78 -15.83 -7.36
CA GLN A 599 15.22 -16.05 -8.74
C GLN A 599 16.59 -16.76 -8.81
N MET A 600 17.52 -16.35 -7.96
CA MET A 600 18.84 -16.95 -7.85
C MET A 600 18.76 -18.41 -7.38
N LEU A 601 17.95 -18.71 -6.36
CA LEU A 601 17.80 -20.07 -5.86
C LEU A 601 16.96 -20.97 -6.78
N GLU A 602 16.05 -20.42 -7.59
CA GLU A 602 15.32 -21.17 -8.63
C GLU A 602 16.27 -21.66 -9.73
N LYS A 603 17.21 -20.81 -10.16
CA LYS A 603 18.27 -21.15 -11.15
C LYS A 603 19.34 -22.06 -10.54
N GLY A 604 19.60 -21.88 -9.26
CA GLY A 604 20.65 -22.54 -8.49
C GLY A 604 21.81 -21.61 -8.17
N HIS A 605 22.28 -21.71 -6.93
CA HIS A 605 23.33 -20.88 -6.36
C HIS A 605 24.36 -21.78 -5.68
N HIS A 606 25.53 -21.96 -6.32
CA HIS A 606 26.61 -22.81 -5.80
C HIS A 606 26.16 -24.22 -5.34
N GLY A 607 25.23 -24.83 -6.08
CA GLY A 607 24.69 -26.16 -5.82
C GLY A 607 23.48 -26.19 -4.86
N VAL A 608 23.10 -25.04 -4.29
CA VAL A 608 21.83 -24.87 -3.55
C VAL A 608 20.72 -24.50 -4.53
N GLN A 609 19.60 -25.21 -4.50
CA GLN A 609 18.45 -24.97 -5.36
C GLN A 609 17.15 -25.08 -4.57
N LEU A 610 16.16 -24.22 -4.89
CA LEU A 610 14.85 -24.25 -4.22
C LEU A 610 14.20 -25.63 -4.31
N ALA A 611 14.23 -26.27 -5.47
CA ALA A 611 13.63 -27.60 -5.67
C ALA A 611 14.24 -28.71 -4.79
N ALA A 612 15.47 -28.51 -4.28
CA ALA A 612 16.14 -29.44 -3.37
C ALA A 612 15.85 -29.15 -1.89
N MET A 613 15.29 -27.97 -1.57
CA MET A 613 14.87 -27.63 -0.20
C MET A 613 13.55 -28.32 0.14
N ASN A 614 13.41 -28.74 1.40
CA ASN A 614 12.13 -29.26 1.88
C ASN A 614 11.02 -28.19 1.84
N ARG A 615 9.75 -28.62 1.87
CA ARG A 615 8.59 -27.72 1.73
C ARG A 615 8.54 -26.64 2.81
N GLU A 616 8.80 -27.01 4.06
CA GLU A 616 8.76 -26.08 5.20
C GLU A 616 9.80 -24.97 5.06
N ALA A 617 11.03 -25.31 4.66
CA ALA A 617 12.09 -24.33 4.42
C ALA A 617 11.71 -23.30 3.35
N ARG A 618 11.09 -23.77 2.26
CA ARG A 618 10.58 -22.88 1.20
C ARG A 618 9.46 -21.99 1.69
N ASP A 619 8.46 -22.56 2.37
CA ASP A 619 7.33 -21.80 2.90
C ASP A 619 7.77 -20.73 3.92
N ARG A 620 8.80 -20.99 4.71
CA ARG A 620 9.39 -20.00 5.65
C ARG A 620 10.03 -18.82 4.93
N LEU A 621 10.77 -19.07 3.86
CA LEU A 621 11.34 -18.01 3.01
C LEU A 621 10.24 -17.20 2.32
N TYR A 622 9.24 -17.88 1.72
CA TYR A 622 8.13 -17.22 1.05
C TYR A 622 7.29 -16.39 2.04
N ALA A 623 6.94 -16.95 3.20
CA ALA A 623 6.20 -16.23 4.23
C ALA A 623 6.96 -15.00 4.73
N TRP A 624 8.28 -15.07 4.89
CA TRP A 624 9.08 -13.91 5.28
C TRP A 624 9.01 -12.78 4.25
N ILE A 625 9.09 -13.11 2.95
CA ILE A 625 8.93 -12.13 1.86
C ILE A 625 7.51 -11.57 1.85
N ASP A 626 6.50 -12.45 1.85
CA ASP A 626 5.08 -12.10 1.76
C ASP A 626 4.60 -11.25 2.95
N LEU A 627 5.22 -11.39 4.14
CA LEU A 627 4.89 -10.63 5.35
C LEU A 627 5.65 -9.29 5.47
N ASN A 628 6.31 -8.85 4.39
CA ASN A 628 7.12 -7.63 4.32
C ASN A 628 8.37 -7.67 5.23
N VAL A 629 9.11 -8.79 5.16
CA VAL A 629 10.43 -9.03 5.77
C VAL A 629 10.58 -8.59 7.24
N PRO A 630 9.68 -8.99 8.16
CA PRO A 630 9.82 -8.66 9.56
C PRO A 630 11.13 -9.23 10.14
N ARG A 631 11.81 -8.46 10.99
CA ARG A 631 12.98 -8.88 11.76
C ARG A 631 12.57 -9.39 13.13
N ALA A 632 11.84 -8.55 13.88
CA ALA A 632 11.48 -8.77 15.27
C ALA A 632 10.05 -9.30 15.41
N GLY A 633 9.82 -10.10 16.46
CA GLY A 633 8.50 -10.65 16.82
C GLY A 633 8.05 -10.31 18.24
N SER A 634 8.75 -9.40 18.92
CA SER A 634 8.37 -8.93 20.26
C SER A 634 8.70 -7.46 20.39
N TRP A 635 7.78 -6.73 21.02
CA TRP A 635 8.01 -5.34 21.38
C TRP A 635 8.86 -5.22 22.63
N ASN A 636 8.99 -6.26 23.47
CA ASN A 636 9.62 -6.18 24.79
C ASN A 636 9.09 -4.93 25.54
N PRO A 637 7.78 -4.91 25.88
CA PRO A 637 7.11 -3.69 26.30
C PRO A 637 7.71 -3.12 27.60
N PRO A 638 7.94 -1.80 27.67
CA PRO A 638 8.31 -1.16 28.93
C PRO A 638 7.12 -1.10 29.89
N SER A 639 7.36 -0.75 31.15
CA SER A 639 6.28 -0.31 32.03
C SER A 639 5.71 1.03 31.55
N PHE A 640 4.45 1.30 31.88
CA PHE A 640 3.77 2.57 31.59
C PHE A 640 2.83 2.89 32.72
N GLN A 641 2.86 4.13 33.22
CA GLN A 641 2.08 4.54 34.40
C GLN A 641 2.21 3.53 35.56
N ASP A 642 3.45 3.09 35.83
CA ASP A 642 3.80 2.12 36.87
C ASP A 642 3.13 0.73 36.78
N CYS A 643 2.55 0.37 35.62
CA CYS A 643 1.99 -0.95 35.37
C CYS A 643 2.81 -1.79 34.37
N ASP A 644 2.73 -3.12 34.50
CA ASP A 644 3.11 -4.06 33.45
C ASP A 644 2.09 -3.99 32.32
N GLN A 645 2.46 -3.35 31.22
CA GLN A 645 1.55 -3.13 30.09
C GLN A 645 1.11 -4.43 29.41
N ARG A 646 1.95 -5.47 29.39
CA ARG A 646 1.58 -6.76 28.79
C ARG A 646 0.46 -7.38 29.62
N GLN A 647 0.69 -7.49 30.94
CA GLN A 647 -0.30 -8.04 31.84
C GLN A 647 -1.61 -7.23 31.79
N ARG A 648 -1.50 -5.90 31.81
CA ARG A 648 -2.65 -5.00 31.78
C ARG A 648 -3.44 -5.10 30.47
N ARG A 649 -2.76 -5.11 29.32
CA ARG A 649 -3.41 -5.31 28.01
C ARG A 649 -4.16 -6.63 27.96
N CYS A 650 -3.55 -7.73 28.41
CA CYS A 650 -4.22 -9.04 28.44
C CYS A 650 -5.43 -9.06 29.40
N GLU A 651 -5.36 -8.39 30.54
CA GLU A 651 -6.50 -8.25 31.47
C GLU A 651 -7.68 -7.51 30.81
N LEU A 652 -7.41 -6.35 30.19
CA LEU A 652 -8.43 -5.53 29.55
C LEU A 652 -9.03 -6.20 28.31
N ALA A 653 -8.21 -6.86 27.49
CA ALA A 653 -8.67 -7.63 26.34
C ALA A 653 -9.61 -8.78 26.75
N ARG A 654 -9.27 -9.53 27.81
CA ARG A 654 -10.18 -10.54 28.37
C ARG A 654 -11.48 -9.93 28.84
N LYS A 655 -11.41 -8.80 29.54
CA LYS A 655 -12.56 -8.15 30.19
C LYS A 655 -13.54 -7.54 29.18
N PHE A 656 -13.03 -6.80 28.20
CA PHE A 656 -13.85 -5.99 27.30
C PHE A 656 -14.02 -6.62 25.92
N ALA A 657 -13.17 -7.55 25.52
CA ALA A 657 -13.21 -8.18 24.21
C ALA A 657 -13.32 -9.71 24.25
N ASN A 658 -13.35 -10.35 25.44
CA ASN A 658 -13.34 -11.81 25.54
C ASN A 658 -12.21 -12.44 24.71
N ASN A 659 -11.04 -11.80 24.68
CA ASN A 659 -9.86 -12.20 23.92
C ASN A 659 -8.74 -12.59 24.89
N ASP A 660 -8.19 -13.79 24.71
CA ASP A 660 -7.17 -14.41 25.57
C ASP A 660 -5.77 -14.43 24.94
N ASP A 661 -5.59 -13.87 23.74
CA ASP A 661 -4.31 -13.82 23.03
C ASP A 661 -3.22 -13.10 23.86
N ASP A 662 -2.01 -13.66 23.88
CA ASP A 662 -0.82 -13.07 24.52
C ASP A 662 0.40 -13.21 23.60
N PRO A 663 0.52 -12.36 22.56
CA PRO A 663 1.58 -12.50 21.57
C PRO A 663 3.01 -12.41 22.14
N GLU A 664 3.21 -11.66 23.23
CA GLU A 664 4.50 -11.61 23.93
C GLU A 664 4.82 -12.94 24.64
N GLY A 665 3.81 -13.58 25.23
CA GLY A 665 3.95 -14.91 25.82
C GLY A 665 4.23 -15.99 24.77
N GLU A 666 3.53 -15.94 23.64
CA GLU A 666 3.77 -16.83 22.50
C GLU A 666 5.18 -16.67 21.93
N PHE A 667 5.64 -15.42 21.78
CA PHE A 667 7.01 -15.15 21.37
C PHE A 667 8.02 -15.70 22.38
N ALA A 668 7.79 -15.52 23.69
CA ALA A 668 8.68 -16.04 24.73
C ALA A 668 8.79 -17.57 24.67
N ALA A 669 7.67 -18.27 24.48
CA ALA A 669 7.63 -19.72 24.32
C ALA A 669 8.36 -20.17 23.04
N ALA A 670 8.15 -19.46 21.92
CA ALA A 670 8.86 -19.74 20.67
C ALA A 670 10.37 -19.51 20.80
N ALA A 671 10.78 -18.45 21.49
CA ALA A 671 12.19 -18.14 21.76
C ALA A 671 12.85 -19.21 22.66
N GLU A 672 12.14 -19.72 23.66
CA GLU A 672 12.62 -20.83 24.48
C GLU A 672 12.79 -22.11 23.66
N LYS A 673 11.79 -22.46 22.84
CA LYS A 673 11.88 -23.60 21.91
C LYS A 673 13.05 -23.44 20.94
N PHE A 674 13.30 -22.22 20.45
CA PHE A 674 14.42 -21.92 19.57
C PHE A 674 15.78 -22.08 20.27
N ARG A 675 15.91 -21.62 21.53
CA ARG A 675 17.14 -21.79 22.33
C ARG A 675 17.43 -23.26 22.65
N ASN A 676 16.38 -24.04 22.91
CA ASN A 676 16.47 -25.46 23.26
C ASN A 676 16.46 -26.39 22.05
N ARG A 677 16.53 -25.86 20.82
CA ARG A 677 16.50 -26.67 19.59
C ARG A 677 17.77 -27.51 19.45
N THR A 678 17.65 -28.63 18.77
CA THR A 678 18.82 -29.37 18.30
C THR A 678 19.59 -28.52 17.27
N PRO A 679 20.92 -28.37 17.38
CA PRO A 679 21.72 -27.66 16.39
C PRO A 679 21.48 -28.20 14.98
N ILE A 680 21.20 -27.29 14.04
CA ILE A 680 20.98 -27.64 12.65
C ILE A 680 22.33 -27.84 11.98
N SER A 681 22.48 -28.94 11.25
CA SER A 681 23.70 -29.22 10.49
C SER A 681 23.58 -28.64 9.10
N PHE A 682 24.62 -27.93 8.66
CA PHE A 682 24.74 -27.47 7.28
C PHE A 682 24.76 -28.67 6.32
N VAL A 683 23.89 -28.64 5.32
CA VAL A 683 23.83 -29.62 4.24
C VAL A 683 24.70 -29.09 3.11
N ALA A 684 25.94 -29.57 3.04
CA ALA A 684 26.87 -29.15 1.99
C ALA A 684 26.28 -29.47 0.60
N PRO A 685 26.15 -28.46 -0.28
CA PRO A 685 25.66 -28.70 -1.63
C PRO A 685 26.68 -29.54 -2.42
N PRO A 686 26.23 -30.25 -3.47
CA PRO A 686 27.13 -30.96 -4.36
C PRO A 686 28.19 -30.00 -4.94
N PRO A 687 29.46 -30.41 -5.02
CA PRO A 687 30.51 -29.57 -5.60
C PRO A 687 30.17 -29.25 -7.06
N GLN A 688 30.12 -27.97 -7.39
CA GLN A 688 29.97 -27.55 -8.78
C GLN A 688 31.29 -27.70 -9.52
N GLN A 689 31.24 -28.30 -10.71
CA GLN A 689 32.40 -28.32 -11.59
C GLN A 689 32.73 -26.90 -12.04
N PRO A 690 34.01 -26.49 -12.03
CA PRO A 690 34.40 -25.19 -12.56
C PRO A 690 33.99 -25.09 -14.02
N VAL A 691 33.39 -23.95 -14.37
CA VAL A 691 32.99 -23.65 -15.75
C VAL A 691 34.24 -23.64 -16.62
N GLN A 692 34.31 -24.57 -17.58
CA GLN A 692 35.44 -24.66 -18.51
C GLN A 692 35.19 -23.79 -19.74
N PRO A 693 36.24 -23.25 -20.37
CA PRO A 693 36.13 -22.69 -21.72
C PRO A 693 35.59 -23.76 -22.68
N ASP A 694 34.59 -23.41 -23.48
CA ASP A 694 33.95 -24.32 -24.43
C ASP A 694 34.58 -24.30 -25.84
N GLY A 695 35.44 -23.32 -26.12
CA GLY A 695 36.09 -23.16 -27.43
C GLY A 695 35.14 -22.87 -28.59
N LEU A 696 33.90 -22.45 -28.32
CA LEU A 696 32.91 -22.17 -29.37
C LEU A 696 33.34 -20.95 -30.19
N THR A 697 33.21 -21.07 -31.52
CA THR A 697 33.44 -19.99 -32.47
C THR A 697 32.24 -19.89 -33.41
N ALA A 698 31.91 -18.66 -33.83
CA ALA A 698 30.83 -18.40 -34.77
C ALA A 698 31.40 -17.55 -35.91
N ALA A 699 31.24 -17.99 -37.16
CA ALA A 699 31.78 -17.26 -38.31
C ALA A 699 31.17 -15.86 -38.42
N GLY A 700 32.04 -14.86 -38.58
CA GLY A 700 31.65 -13.45 -38.63
C GLY A 700 31.33 -12.84 -37.26
N PHE A 701 31.66 -13.51 -36.16
CA PHE A 701 31.50 -13.01 -34.79
C PHE A 701 32.76 -13.35 -33.96
N PRO A 702 33.28 -12.42 -33.14
CA PRO A 702 32.82 -11.04 -32.93
C PRO A 702 33.09 -10.14 -34.12
N PHE A 703 32.48 -8.96 -34.13
CA PHE A 703 32.73 -7.92 -35.14
C PHE A 703 32.72 -6.53 -34.50
N SER A 704 33.43 -5.61 -35.14
CA SER A 704 33.58 -4.21 -34.73
C SER A 704 32.38 -3.35 -35.15
N ALA A 705 32.24 -2.17 -34.55
CA ALA A 705 31.21 -1.20 -34.94
C ALA A 705 31.30 -0.76 -36.41
N SER A 706 32.52 -0.71 -36.98
CA SER A 706 32.73 -0.40 -38.40
C SER A 706 32.18 -1.51 -39.30
N GLU A 707 32.43 -2.77 -38.94
CA GLU A 707 31.89 -3.93 -39.66
C GLU A 707 30.37 -4.02 -39.52
N ALA A 708 29.81 -3.71 -38.35
CA ALA A 708 28.38 -3.59 -38.14
C ALA A 708 27.75 -2.55 -39.09
N SER A 709 28.35 -1.35 -39.19
CA SER A 709 27.87 -0.32 -40.11
C SER A 709 27.86 -0.81 -41.57
N LEU A 710 28.90 -1.52 -42.01
CA LEU A 710 28.96 -2.11 -43.35
C LEU A 710 27.85 -3.16 -43.57
N LEU A 711 27.59 -4.01 -42.58
CA LEU A 711 26.52 -5.00 -42.64
C LEU A 711 25.13 -4.35 -42.71
N GLN A 712 24.91 -3.22 -42.05
CA GLN A 712 23.65 -2.46 -42.15
C GLN A 712 23.49 -1.75 -43.50
N GLN A 713 24.59 -1.24 -44.08
CA GLN A 713 24.58 -0.59 -45.41
C GLN A 713 24.22 -1.54 -46.55
N ALA A 714 24.36 -2.86 -46.35
CA ALA A 714 23.90 -3.86 -47.31
C ALA A 714 22.38 -3.89 -47.49
N ASN A 715 21.60 -3.25 -46.60
CA ASN A 715 20.16 -3.12 -46.77
C ASN A 715 19.82 -1.98 -47.74
N PRO A 716 19.24 -2.26 -48.93
CA PRO A 716 18.87 -1.21 -49.88
C PRO A 716 17.79 -0.26 -49.35
N ALA A 717 16.99 -0.67 -48.35
CA ALA A 717 15.99 0.16 -47.71
C ALA A 717 16.58 1.09 -46.61
N GLY A 718 17.89 1.07 -46.39
CA GLY A 718 18.58 1.83 -45.37
C GLY A 718 18.61 1.16 -43.99
N ALA A 719 19.36 1.74 -43.06
CA ALA A 719 19.56 1.18 -41.72
C ALA A 719 18.44 1.55 -40.71
N ARG A 720 17.53 2.47 -41.08
CA ARG A 720 16.49 3.02 -40.21
C ARG A 720 15.15 3.10 -40.93
N LYS A 721 14.08 2.82 -40.20
CA LYS A 721 12.69 2.93 -40.65
C LYS A 721 11.84 3.49 -39.52
N ALA A 722 10.81 4.27 -39.82
CA ALA A 722 9.80 4.67 -38.85
C ALA A 722 8.46 4.05 -39.23
N ILE A 723 7.70 3.61 -38.22
CA ILE A 723 6.30 3.20 -38.35
C ILE A 723 5.45 4.32 -37.78
N ASP A 724 4.48 4.80 -38.56
CA ASP A 724 3.43 5.68 -38.05
C ASP A 724 2.38 4.85 -37.28
N MET A 725 2.20 5.17 -36.01
CA MET A 725 1.23 4.52 -35.13
C MET A 725 -0.09 5.29 -35.05
N GLY A 726 -0.20 6.45 -35.71
CA GLY A 726 -1.32 7.39 -35.66
C GLY A 726 -1.19 8.43 -34.55
N GLY A 727 -1.93 9.54 -34.69
CA GLY A 727 -1.93 10.62 -33.69
C GLY A 727 -0.61 11.38 -33.57
N GLY A 728 0.26 11.32 -34.59
CA GLY A 728 1.59 11.93 -34.58
C GLY A 728 2.65 11.14 -33.81
N VAL A 729 2.32 9.93 -33.32
CA VAL A 729 3.25 9.06 -32.60
C VAL A 729 3.90 8.07 -33.58
N THR A 730 5.22 7.96 -33.53
CA THR A 730 5.99 7.04 -34.38
C THR A 730 6.80 6.04 -33.56
N LEU A 731 7.13 4.92 -34.19
CA LEU A 731 8.03 3.90 -33.66
C LEU A 731 9.24 3.77 -34.60
N SER A 732 10.43 4.10 -34.09
CA SER A 732 11.69 4.01 -34.84
C SER A 732 12.26 2.59 -34.77
N LEU A 733 12.69 2.07 -35.92
CA LEU A 733 13.25 0.74 -36.10
C LEU A 733 14.67 0.81 -36.69
N ALA A 734 15.55 -0.09 -36.24
CA ALA A 734 16.86 -0.36 -36.82
C ALA A 734 16.85 -1.69 -37.58
N TRP A 735 17.56 -1.75 -38.71
CA TRP A 735 17.76 -3.00 -39.44
C TRP A 735 18.83 -3.85 -38.76
N ILE A 736 18.52 -5.11 -38.47
CA ILE A 736 19.40 -6.07 -37.84
C ILE A 736 19.74 -7.18 -38.85
N PRO A 737 20.99 -7.25 -39.35
CA PRO A 737 21.42 -8.26 -40.30
C PRO A 737 21.31 -9.70 -39.75
N ALA A 738 21.12 -10.67 -40.66
CA ALA A 738 21.28 -12.08 -40.34
C ALA A 738 22.75 -12.40 -40.02
N GLY A 739 22.98 -13.41 -39.19
CA GLY A 739 24.32 -13.78 -38.75
C GLY A 739 24.30 -14.93 -37.75
N GLN A 740 25.45 -15.24 -37.17
CA GLN A 740 25.56 -16.21 -36.09
C GLN A 740 26.45 -15.68 -34.97
N PHE A 741 26.19 -16.14 -33.75
CA PHE A 741 26.92 -15.75 -32.57
C PHE A 741 26.95 -16.87 -31.54
N VAL A 742 27.80 -16.71 -30.53
CA VAL A 742 27.83 -17.59 -29.35
C VAL A 742 26.82 -17.04 -28.33
N MET A 743 25.73 -17.77 -28.12
CA MET A 743 24.66 -17.43 -27.18
C MET A 743 24.94 -18.00 -25.79
N GLY A 744 24.60 -17.23 -24.75
CA GLY A 744 24.85 -17.57 -23.34
C GLY A 744 26.17 -16.99 -22.80
N SER A 745 26.48 -17.31 -21.54
CA SER A 745 27.65 -16.76 -20.84
C SER A 745 28.33 -17.78 -19.96
N LEU A 746 29.68 -17.79 -19.95
CA LEU A 746 30.44 -18.57 -18.97
C LEU A 746 30.45 -17.90 -17.60
N ASP A 747 30.38 -16.57 -17.57
CA ASP A 747 30.46 -15.76 -16.35
C ASP A 747 29.09 -15.49 -15.70
N GLY A 748 28.00 -15.93 -16.35
CA GLY A 748 26.60 -15.73 -15.94
C GLY A 748 26.04 -16.84 -15.03
N ALA A 749 24.72 -16.77 -14.81
CA ALA A 749 23.98 -17.72 -13.99
C ALA A 749 23.95 -19.13 -14.61
N PRO A 750 23.66 -20.19 -13.83
CA PRO A 750 23.64 -21.56 -14.34
C PRO A 750 22.71 -21.79 -15.54
N ASP A 751 21.60 -21.07 -15.64
CA ASP A 751 20.62 -21.20 -16.73
C ASP A 751 21.01 -20.45 -18.02
N GLU A 752 22.17 -19.79 -18.04
CA GLU A 752 22.80 -19.18 -19.22
C GLU A 752 23.80 -20.14 -19.90
N ARG A 753 23.87 -21.40 -19.41
CA ARG A 753 24.81 -22.45 -19.84
C ARG A 753 24.11 -23.79 -20.09
N PRO A 754 24.70 -24.67 -20.92
CA PRO A 754 25.91 -24.44 -21.74
C PRO A 754 25.65 -23.44 -22.86
N ARG A 755 26.70 -22.70 -23.26
CA ARG A 755 26.63 -21.81 -24.43
C ARG A 755 26.46 -22.62 -25.71
N SER A 756 25.99 -21.99 -26.76
CA SER A 756 25.81 -22.62 -28.07
C SER A 756 25.96 -21.63 -29.21
N VAL A 757 26.46 -22.08 -30.36
CA VAL A 757 26.43 -21.28 -31.59
C VAL A 757 25.00 -21.25 -32.11
N VAL A 758 24.45 -20.05 -32.27
CA VAL A 758 23.07 -19.82 -32.70
C VAL A 758 23.06 -19.03 -34.00
N GLN A 759 22.30 -19.52 -34.98
CA GLN A 759 22.13 -18.88 -36.28
C GLN A 759 20.83 -18.07 -36.31
N VAL A 760 20.95 -16.77 -36.55
CA VAL A 760 19.83 -15.89 -36.88
C VAL A 760 19.67 -15.89 -38.40
N ASN A 761 18.74 -16.71 -38.90
CA ASN A 761 18.64 -17.07 -40.31
C ASN A 761 18.16 -15.94 -41.24
N ARG A 762 17.42 -14.96 -40.70
CA ARG A 762 16.82 -13.89 -41.49
C ARG A 762 17.07 -12.55 -40.81
N PRO A 763 17.38 -11.50 -41.59
CA PRO A 763 17.43 -10.17 -41.02
C PRO A 763 16.03 -9.71 -40.65
N PHE A 764 15.94 -8.77 -39.73
CA PHE A 764 14.68 -8.24 -39.22
C PHE A 764 14.85 -6.78 -38.83
N TRP A 765 13.73 -6.07 -38.68
CA TRP A 765 13.75 -4.75 -38.06
C TRP A 765 13.47 -4.87 -36.57
N MET A 766 14.14 -4.09 -35.74
CA MET A 766 13.90 -4.05 -34.29
C MET A 766 13.67 -2.61 -33.85
N ALA A 767 12.73 -2.39 -32.91
CA ALA A 767 12.54 -1.10 -32.29
C ALA A 767 13.84 -0.60 -31.63
N VAL A 768 14.19 0.65 -31.90
CA VAL A 768 15.45 1.27 -31.43
C VAL A 768 15.50 1.33 -29.91
N THR A 769 14.34 1.51 -29.28
CA THR A 769 14.11 1.54 -27.83
C THR A 769 12.95 0.60 -27.48
N GLU A 770 12.67 0.47 -26.19
CA GLU A 770 11.44 -0.10 -25.67
C GLU A 770 10.21 0.68 -26.15
N VAL A 771 9.05 0.01 -26.14
CA VAL A 771 7.76 0.65 -26.39
C VAL A 771 7.45 1.62 -25.24
N THR A 772 7.14 2.87 -25.56
CA THR A 772 6.87 3.89 -24.55
C THR A 772 5.44 3.84 -24.02
N ASN A 773 5.19 4.45 -22.86
CA ASN A 773 3.84 4.65 -22.32
C ASN A 773 2.91 5.34 -23.34
N GLY A 774 3.41 6.34 -24.06
CA GLY A 774 2.66 7.08 -25.09
C GLY A 774 2.31 6.21 -26.29
N GLN A 775 3.24 5.35 -26.75
CA GLN A 775 2.99 4.39 -27.82
C GLN A 775 1.99 3.31 -27.39
N TYR A 776 2.13 2.78 -26.17
CA TYR A 776 1.23 1.75 -25.64
C TYR A 776 -0.19 2.28 -25.38
N ALA A 777 -0.32 3.55 -24.95
CA ALA A 777 -1.61 4.18 -24.71
C ALA A 777 -2.50 4.29 -25.97
N LEU A 778 -1.93 4.22 -27.17
CA LEU A 778 -2.70 4.12 -28.42
C LEU A 778 -3.40 2.76 -28.59
N PHE A 779 -2.89 1.72 -27.94
CA PHE A 779 -3.48 0.38 -27.90
C PHE A 779 -4.43 0.23 -26.71
N ASP A 780 -3.97 0.54 -25.49
CA ASP A 780 -4.81 0.56 -24.29
C ASP A 780 -4.67 1.89 -23.55
N PRO A 781 -5.62 2.84 -23.70
CA PRO A 781 -5.55 4.14 -23.03
C PRO A 781 -5.69 4.03 -21.50
N ARG A 782 -6.08 2.85 -20.99
CA ARG A 782 -6.19 2.59 -19.56
C ARG A 782 -4.87 2.14 -18.93
N HIS A 783 -3.84 1.84 -19.73
CA HIS A 783 -2.52 1.47 -19.22
C HIS A 783 -1.97 2.52 -18.26
N ASP A 784 -1.28 2.02 -17.23
CA ASP A 784 -0.65 2.82 -16.21
C ASP A 784 0.58 2.08 -15.66
N THR A 785 1.77 2.58 -16.01
CA THR A 785 3.03 2.08 -15.46
C THR A 785 3.23 2.55 -14.00
N ARG A 786 2.40 3.46 -13.47
CA ARG A 786 2.37 3.93 -12.08
C ARG A 786 3.68 4.62 -11.64
N TYR A 787 4.20 4.21 -10.49
CA TYR A 787 5.34 4.77 -9.79
C TYR A 787 6.25 3.63 -9.33
N ILE A 788 7.48 3.98 -8.98
CA ILE A 788 8.39 3.16 -8.19
C ILE A 788 8.32 3.66 -6.74
N ASP A 789 8.21 2.75 -5.77
CA ASP A 789 8.08 3.16 -4.37
C ASP A 789 9.31 3.91 -3.87
N MET A 790 9.08 4.87 -2.99
CA MET A 790 10.14 5.46 -2.17
C MET A 790 10.33 4.63 -0.89
N HIS A 791 11.31 4.99 -0.06
CA HIS A 791 11.48 4.43 1.28
C HIS A 791 11.44 5.54 2.34
N SER A 792 11.33 5.17 3.61
CA SER A 792 11.13 6.04 4.77
C SER A 792 9.71 6.61 4.91
N LEU A 793 9.55 7.42 5.95
CA LEU A 793 8.30 8.06 6.39
C LEU A 793 7.93 9.28 5.55
N ASP A 794 6.67 9.71 5.72
CA ASP A 794 6.15 11.04 5.41
C ASP A 794 5.95 11.36 3.93
N ARG A 795 5.29 10.47 3.20
CA ARG A 795 5.08 10.66 1.75
C ARG A 795 3.86 11.51 1.45
N VAL A 796 4.05 12.59 0.70
CA VAL A 796 2.95 13.38 0.09
C VAL A 796 2.69 13.02 -1.39
N VAL A 797 3.45 12.08 -1.95
CA VAL A 797 3.30 11.55 -3.31
C VAL A 797 3.48 10.03 -3.30
N PRO A 798 2.89 9.27 -4.25
CA PRO A 798 2.96 7.81 -4.22
C PRO A 798 4.35 7.20 -4.38
N GLY A 799 5.24 7.94 -5.04
CA GLY A 799 6.56 7.44 -5.37
C GLY A 799 7.15 8.17 -6.56
N HIS A 800 8.14 7.51 -7.14
CA HIS A 800 8.85 7.94 -8.32
C HIS A 800 8.05 7.66 -9.61
N ILE A 801 7.61 8.68 -10.35
CA ILE A 801 6.80 8.51 -11.57
C ILE A 801 7.51 7.65 -12.62
N ALA A 802 6.82 6.60 -13.08
CA ALA A 802 7.26 5.73 -14.18
C ALA A 802 6.29 5.78 -15.38
N ASN A 803 5.35 6.73 -15.40
CA ASN A 803 4.20 6.77 -16.30
C ASN A 803 4.18 7.97 -17.27
N HIS A 804 5.28 8.70 -17.43
CA HIS A 804 5.36 9.76 -18.44
C HIS A 804 5.29 9.14 -19.86
N PRO A 805 4.64 9.78 -20.86
CA PRO A 805 4.50 9.23 -22.23
C PRO A 805 5.80 8.80 -22.92
N ASP A 806 6.92 9.42 -22.56
CA ASP A 806 8.25 9.14 -23.12
C ASP A 806 9.09 8.15 -22.29
N GLN A 807 8.60 7.69 -21.14
CA GLN A 807 9.20 6.58 -20.38
C GLN A 807 8.73 5.25 -20.99
N PRO A 808 9.49 4.15 -20.82
CA PRO A 808 9.08 2.82 -21.26
C PRO A 808 7.79 2.39 -20.57
N ALA A 809 6.96 1.63 -21.30
CA ALA A 809 5.85 0.93 -20.70
C ALA A 809 6.39 -0.25 -19.87
N ALA A 810 6.06 -0.31 -18.59
CA ALA A 810 6.31 -1.46 -17.70
C ALA A 810 5.00 -1.91 -17.05
N ARG A 811 5.03 -2.95 -16.20
CA ARG A 811 3.82 -3.60 -15.65
C ARG A 811 2.87 -4.09 -16.75
N VAL A 812 3.45 -4.49 -17.87
CA VAL A 812 2.75 -5.13 -18.99
C VAL A 812 3.04 -6.62 -18.91
N SER A 813 2.00 -7.45 -18.91
CA SER A 813 2.20 -8.91 -19.01
C SER A 813 2.64 -9.31 -20.41
N TRP A 814 3.31 -10.46 -20.54
CA TRP A 814 3.69 -11.00 -21.85
C TRP A 814 2.48 -11.12 -22.80
N SER A 815 1.34 -11.59 -22.26
CA SER A 815 0.09 -11.74 -23.02
C SER A 815 -0.43 -10.41 -23.55
N GLU A 816 -0.30 -9.34 -22.76
CA GLU A 816 -0.67 -7.98 -23.17
C GLU A 816 0.28 -7.43 -24.25
N ALA A 817 1.59 -7.64 -24.11
CA ALA A 817 2.59 -7.27 -25.11
C ALA A 817 2.36 -7.98 -26.46
N GLN A 818 1.96 -9.26 -26.43
CA GLN A 818 1.57 -10.00 -27.64
C GLN A 818 0.29 -9.45 -28.28
N ARG A 819 -0.70 -9.02 -27.50
CA ARG A 819 -1.89 -8.33 -28.05
C ARG A 819 -1.52 -7.00 -28.69
N PHE A 820 -0.59 -6.24 -28.09
CA PHE A 820 -0.07 -5.02 -28.69
C PHE A 820 0.60 -5.31 -30.05
N CYS A 821 1.44 -6.35 -30.14
CA CYS A 821 2.08 -6.74 -31.40
C CYS A 821 1.04 -7.10 -32.48
N ARG A 822 0.00 -7.86 -32.12
CA ARG A 822 -1.11 -8.19 -33.04
C ARG A 822 -1.88 -6.94 -33.49
N TRP A 823 -2.16 -6.02 -32.56
CA TRP A 823 -2.82 -4.75 -32.87
C TRP A 823 -1.98 -3.90 -33.83
N LEU A 824 -0.68 -3.74 -33.56
CA LEU A 824 0.20 -2.95 -34.42
C LEU A 824 0.37 -3.59 -35.79
N SER A 825 0.41 -4.93 -35.85
CA SER A 825 0.42 -5.67 -37.12
C SER A 825 -0.83 -5.38 -37.94
N ALA A 826 -2.00 -5.48 -37.33
CA ALA A 826 -3.28 -5.19 -38.00
C ALA A 826 -3.37 -3.73 -38.46
N LYS A 827 -2.80 -2.81 -37.70
CA LYS A 827 -2.81 -1.37 -38.02
C LYS A 827 -1.90 -0.99 -39.18
N THR A 828 -0.73 -1.64 -39.29
CA THR A 828 0.35 -1.22 -40.19
C THR A 828 0.51 -2.13 -41.40
N GLY A 829 -0.08 -3.33 -41.38
CA GLY A 829 0.15 -4.36 -42.38
C GLY A 829 1.55 -5.01 -42.30
N LEU A 830 2.30 -4.74 -41.24
CA LEU A 830 3.62 -5.34 -40.99
C LEU A 830 3.49 -6.52 -40.03
N ALA A 831 4.36 -7.53 -40.15
CA ALA A 831 4.38 -8.65 -39.21
C ALA A 831 5.15 -8.28 -37.92
N VAL A 832 4.49 -7.56 -37.03
CA VAL A 832 5.04 -7.12 -35.73
C VAL A 832 4.96 -8.26 -34.71
N ARG A 833 6.06 -8.53 -34.02
CA ARG A 833 6.20 -9.61 -33.01
C ARG A 833 7.05 -9.13 -31.83
N LEU A 834 6.98 -9.84 -30.70
CA LEU A 834 8.07 -9.82 -29.73
C LEU A 834 9.29 -10.56 -30.31
N PRO A 835 10.53 -10.11 -30.03
CA PRO A 835 11.73 -10.83 -30.45
C PRO A 835 11.78 -12.23 -29.82
N THR A 836 12.39 -13.19 -30.51
CA THR A 836 12.90 -14.40 -29.84
C THR A 836 14.06 -14.06 -28.93
N GLU A 837 14.33 -14.93 -27.98
CA GLU A 837 15.50 -14.85 -27.11
C GLU A 837 16.81 -14.71 -27.91
N ALA A 838 16.95 -15.48 -29.00
CA ALA A 838 18.11 -15.42 -29.88
C ALA A 838 18.20 -14.10 -30.67
N GLN A 839 17.09 -13.62 -31.23
CA GLN A 839 17.06 -12.32 -31.92
C GLN A 839 17.42 -11.18 -30.96
N TRP A 840 16.90 -11.23 -29.73
CA TRP A 840 17.17 -10.22 -28.73
C TRP A 840 18.65 -10.21 -28.32
N GLU A 841 19.23 -11.37 -27.99
CA GLU A 841 20.64 -11.45 -27.58
C GLU A 841 21.61 -11.08 -28.71
N TRP A 842 21.33 -11.52 -29.95
CA TRP A 842 22.08 -11.09 -31.14
C TRP A 842 22.09 -9.57 -31.30
N ALA A 843 20.91 -8.96 -31.17
CA ALA A 843 20.73 -7.53 -31.28
C ALA A 843 21.39 -6.76 -30.12
N ALA A 844 21.31 -7.28 -28.90
CA ALA A 844 21.89 -6.68 -27.70
C ALA A 844 23.43 -6.69 -27.75
N ARG A 845 24.03 -7.82 -28.11
CA ARG A 845 25.49 -7.99 -28.22
C ARG A 845 26.10 -7.12 -29.30
N ALA A 846 25.42 -6.99 -30.44
CA ALA A 846 25.88 -6.19 -31.57
C ALA A 846 27.37 -6.39 -31.92
N GLY A 847 27.83 -7.66 -31.88
CA GLY A 847 29.21 -8.04 -32.19
C GLY A 847 30.11 -8.26 -30.98
N ALA A 848 29.68 -7.92 -29.76
CA ALA A 848 30.45 -8.13 -28.55
C ALA A 848 30.36 -9.58 -28.02
N GLU A 849 31.51 -10.16 -27.64
CA GLU A 849 31.57 -11.48 -26.98
C GLU A 849 31.21 -11.42 -25.49
N THR A 850 31.40 -10.26 -24.87
CA THR A 850 31.10 -10.00 -23.47
C THR A 850 29.60 -9.90 -23.23
N GLN A 851 29.18 -9.95 -21.95
CA GLN A 851 27.76 -9.77 -21.58
C GLN A 851 27.23 -8.37 -21.91
N PHE A 852 28.10 -7.37 -22.01
CA PHE A 852 27.74 -5.98 -22.30
C PHE A 852 28.39 -5.52 -23.60
N PHE A 853 27.62 -4.88 -24.48
CA PHE A 853 28.13 -4.37 -25.76
C PHE A 853 29.22 -3.29 -25.57
N TYR A 854 29.28 -2.67 -24.40
CA TYR A 854 30.22 -1.63 -24.02
C TYR A 854 31.47 -2.15 -23.28
N GLY A 855 31.56 -3.45 -22.98
CA GLY A 855 32.71 -4.03 -22.29
C GLY A 855 32.33 -5.11 -21.27
N THR A 856 32.90 -5.03 -20.07
CA THR A 856 32.69 -6.00 -18.98
C THR A 856 31.91 -5.36 -17.82
N MET A 857 31.58 -6.14 -16.78
CA MET A 857 30.96 -5.61 -15.55
C MET A 857 31.85 -4.59 -14.81
N GLU A 858 33.14 -4.50 -15.15
CA GLU A 858 34.09 -3.53 -14.60
C GLU A 858 34.08 -2.20 -15.39
N THR A 859 33.32 -2.13 -16.48
CA THR A 859 33.19 -0.91 -17.29
C THR A 859 32.09 -0.03 -16.72
N ASP A 860 32.38 1.27 -16.58
CA ASP A 860 31.38 2.27 -16.18
C ASP A 860 30.22 2.28 -17.19
N PHE A 861 29.05 1.83 -16.73
CA PHE A 861 27.87 1.66 -17.55
C PHE A 861 27.06 2.96 -17.70
N GLY A 862 27.37 4.04 -16.97
CA GLY A 862 26.45 5.17 -16.81
C GLY A 862 26.07 5.91 -18.11
N ARG A 863 26.86 5.75 -19.18
CA ARG A 863 26.53 6.27 -20.52
C ARG A 863 25.74 5.29 -21.39
N PHE A 864 25.73 4.02 -21.05
CA PHE A 864 25.25 2.91 -21.88
C PHE A 864 23.99 2.22 -21.34
N ALA A 865 23.74 2.33 -20.03
CA ALA A 865 22.64 1.67 -19.36
C ALA A 865 22.18 2.47 -18.13
N ASN A 866 20.91 2.27 -17.77
CA ASN A 866 20.32 2.66 -16.49
C ASN A 866 20.15 1.38 -15.65
N LEU A 867 20.94 1.23 -14.58
CA LEU A 867 21.03 0.02 -13.76
C LEU A 867 21.03 0.40 -12.27
N ALA A 868 20.89 -0.57 -11.37
CA ALA A 868 20.94 -0.30 -9.94
C ALA A 868 22.33 0.18 -9.50
N ASP A 869 22.41 1.47 -9.19
CA ASP A 869 23.66 2.20 -8.99
C ASP A 869 23.66 3.01 -7.67
N GLN A 870 24.67 3.88 -7.49
CA GLN A 870 24.76 4.75 -6.31
C GLN A 870 23.52 5.64 -6.05
N ALA A 871 22.72 5.95 -7.08
CA ALA A 871 21.54 6.80 -6.92
C ALA A 871 20.49 6.14 -6.02
N LEU A 872 20.39 4.81 -6.02
CA LEU A 872 19.42 4.06 -5.21
C LEU A 872 19.60 4.30 -3.70
N ARG A 873 20.79 4.71 -3.25
CA ARG A 873 21.03 5.08 -1.84
C ARG A 873 20.11 6.17 -1.34
N TRP A 874 19.67 7.05 -2.22
CA TRP A 874 18.86 8.21 -1.87
C TRP A 874 17.35 7.93 -1.90
N TYR A 875 16.94 6.66 -1.87
CA TYR A 875 15.53 6.25 -1.82
C TYR A 875 14.85 6.58 -0.50
N ALA A 876 15.63 6.76 0.59
CA ALA A 876 15.09 7.20 1.85
C ALA A 876 14.74 8.70 1.78
N MET A 877 13.47 9.00 2.05
CA MET A 877 13.02 10.37 2.26
C MET A 877 13.34 10.82 3.69
N GLY A 878 13.84 12.04 3.83
CA GLY A 878 14.03 12.73 5.10
C GLY A 878 12.83 13.56 5.47
N TYR A 879 12.65 13.83 6.76
CA TYR A 879 11.57 14.67 7.25
C TYR A 879 12.08 16.07 7.60
N ASP A 880 11.81 17.05 6.73
CA ASP A 880 12.12 18.48 6.97
C ASP A 880 10.91 19.27 7.52
N GLY A 881 9.82 18.57 7.88
CA GLY A 881 8.58 19.15 8.38
C GLY A 881 7.44 19.21 7.34
N PRO A 882 6.23 19.59 7.78
CA PRO A 882 5.05 19.63 6.93
C PRO A 882 5.19 20.77 5.91
N SER A 883 4.83 20.50 4.64
CA SER A 883 4.78 21.46 3.52
C SER A 883 6.08 21.86 2.80
N VAL A 884 7.24 21.33 3.16
CA VAL A 884 8.49 21.48 2.39
C VAL A 884 8.85 20.19 1.65
N LEU A 885 9.50 20.34 0.50
CA LEU A 885 10.07 19.22 -0.24
C LEU A 885 11.08 18.52 0.66
N GLN A 886 10.84 17.25 0.89
CA GLN A 886 11.69 16.44 1.75
C GLN A 886 13.05 16.23 1.11
N ARG A 887 14.12 16.57 1.84
CA ARG A 887 15.49 16.16 1.47
C ARG A 887 15.55 14.65 1.43
N ARG A 888 16.27 14.12 0.45
CA ARG A 888 16.61 12.69 0.43
C ARG A 888 17.74 12.45 1.42
N ASN A 889 17.69 11.33 2.12
CA ASN A 889 18.74 10.88 3.02
C ASN A 889 19.38 9.61 2.42
N PRO A 890 20.71 9.54 2.34
CA PRO A 890 21.35 8.35 1.81
C PRO A 890 21.28 7.23 2.85
N TYR A 891 20.97 6.01 2.41
CA TYR A 891 21.24 4.83 3.21
C TYR A 891 22.76 4.69 3.46
N PRO A 892 23.15 4.20 4.65
CA PRO A 892 24.54 3.85 4.91
C PRO A 892 25.06 2.85 3.88
N PRO A 893 26.26 3.05 3.30
CA PRO A 893 26.78 2.20 2.23
C PRO A 893 26.79 0.70 2.60
N GLU A 894 27.10 0.40 3.85
CA GLU A 894 27.20 -0.96 4.38
C GLU A 894 25.87 -1.73 4.40
N MET A 895 24.72 -1.04 4.31
CA MET A 895 23.41 -1.71 4.21
C MET A 895 23.14 -2.24 2.80
N ASN A 896 23.79 -1.68 1.78
CA ASN A 896 23.49 -1.92 0.36
C ASN A 896 21.98 -2.09 0.09
N PHE A 897 21.18 -1.13 0.56
CA PHE A 897 19.73 -1.16 0.45
C PHE A 897 19.20 0.15 -0.16
N PRO A 898 18.39 0.10 -1.25
CA PRO A 898 18.14 -1.04 -2.12
C PRO A 898 19.44 -1.66 -2.67
N LEU A 899 19.39 -2.89 -3.15
CA LEU A 899 20.58 -3.58 -3.66
C LEU A 899 21.12 -2.89 -4.92
N HIS A 900 22.37 -2.42 -4.89
CA HIS A 900 22.97 -1.65 -5.98
C HIS A 900 24.49 -1.85 -6.12
N ASP A 901 25.07 -1.29 -7.19
CA ASP A 901 26.52 -1.18 -7.39
C ASP A 901 27.02 0.23 -6.98
N GLU A 902 27.88 0.28 -5.96
CA GLU A 902 28.44 1.53 -5.42
C GLU A 902 29.58 2.11 -6.28
N ARG A 903 30.01 1.48 -7.38
CA ARG A 903 31.18 1.95 -8.15
C ARG A 903 30.84 3.02 -9.17
N PHE A 904 29.65 2.97 -9.74
CA PHE A 904 29.24 3.80 -10.87
C PHE A 904 27.96 4.55 -10.55
N ARG A 905 27.74 5.64 -11.29
CA ARG A 905 26.53 6.45 -11.20
C ARG A 905 26.09 6.85 -12.60
N ASP A 906 24.91 6.40 -12.99
CA ASP A 906 24.22 6.88 -14.16
C ASP A 906 23.48 8.21 -13.84
N PRO A 907 23.01 8.96 -14.86
CA PRO A 907 22.38 10.26 -14.65
C PRO A 907 20.98 10.18 -14.02
N TRP A 908 20.44 8.99 -13.81
CA TRP A 908 19.04 8.73 -13.57
C TRP A 908 18.84 8.13 -12.17
N PHE A 909 17.57 7.96 -11.77
CA PHE A 909 17.23 7.58 -10.39
C PHE A 909 16.40 6.30 -10.29
N VAL A 910 15.48 6.15 -11.24
CA VAL A 910 14.55 5.03 -11.40
C VAL A 910 14.42 4.78 -12.91
N VAL A 911 13.23 4.48 -13.43
CA VAL A 911 12.90 4.52 -14.86
C VAL A 911 13.19 5.88 -15.50
N ASP A 912 13.91 5.86 -16.62
CA ASP A 912 14.23 7.04 -17.41
C ASP A 912 13.45 7.09 -18.72
N TYR A 913 13.45 8.24 -19.39
CA TYR A 913 12.97 8.37 -20.76
C TYR A 913 13.73 7.44 -21.69
N VAL A 914 13.06 6.94 -22.73
CA VAL A 914 13.75 6.12 -23.72
C VAL A 914 14.80 6.93 -24.49
N ALA A 915 15.79 6.25 -25.07
CA ALA A 915 16.87 6.79 -25.89
C ALA A 915 17.86 7.74 -25.19
N GLN A 916 17.95 7.72 -23.85
CA GLN A 916 18.96 8.52 -23.14
C GLN A 916 20.35 7.87 -23.14
N THR A 917 20.44 6.55 -23.31
CA THR A 917 21.73 5.85 -23.36
C THR A 917 22.38 5.92 -24.73
N GLU A 918 23.71 5.79 -24.78
CA GLU A 918 24.43 5.54 -26.03
C GLU A 918 23.99 4.24 -26.68
N ALA A 919 24.09 4.23 -28.01
CA ALA A 919 23.61 3.14 -28.81
C ALA A 919 24.70 2.09 -29.02
N ASN A 920 24.31 0.82 -29.13
CA ASN A 920 25.24 -0.25 -29.51
C ASN A 920 25.62 -0.17 -31.00
N ALA A 921 26.41 -1.11 -31.52
CA ALA A 921 26.88 -1.07 -32.91
C ALA A 921 25.77 -1.20 -33.98
N TRP A 922 24.56 -1.68 -33.61
CA TRP A 922 23.38 -1.65 -34.47
C TRP A 922 22.58 -0.34 -34.35
N GLY A 923 23.00 0.51 -33.43
CA GLY A 923 22.39 1.76 -33.00
C GLY A 923 21.03 1.57 -32.31
N LEU A 924 20.89 0.45 -31.59
CA LEU A 924 19.84 0.22 -30.59
C LEU A 924 20.26 0.85 -29.26
N ARG A 925 19.30 1.34 -28.47
CA ARG A 925 19.51 1.96 -27.16
C ARG A 925 18.75 1.18 -26.08
N ASP A 926 19.12 1.43 -24.83
CA ASP A 926 18.44 0.87 -23.66
C ASP A 926 18.41 -0.68 -23.65
N MET A 927 19.38 -1.34 -24.32
CA MET A 927 19.36 -2.80 -24.50
C MET A 927 19.71 -3.57 -23.21
N VAL A 928 20.39 -2.94 -22.25
CA VAL A 928 20.89 -3.59 -21.04
C VAL A 928 20.65 -2.69 -19.82
N GLY A 929 19.43 -2.19 -19.66
CA GLY A 929 19.03 -1.33 -18.55
C GLY A 929 17.64 -0.72 -18.75
N ASN A 930 17.26 0.22 -17.89
CA ASN A 930 15.95 0.85 -17.82
C ASN A 930 14.84 -0.13 -17.43
N VAL A 931 14.36 -0.98 -18.34
CA VAL A 931 13.43 -2.08 -18.04
C VAL A 931 13.88 -3.38 -18.68
N SER A 932 13.68 -4.50 -17.99
CA SER A 932 13.84 -5.82 -18.63
C SER A 932 12.77 -5.99 -19.72
N GLU A 933 13.02 -6.83 -20.73
CA GLU A 933 12.16 -6.90 -21.91
C GLU A 933 11.63 -8.29 -22.22
N TRP A 934 10.32 -8.40 -22.40
CA TRP A 934 9.69 -9.63 -22.87
C TRP A 934 10.21 -10.09 -24.24
N THR A 935 10.48 -11.38 -24.33
CA THR A 935 10.69 -12.11 -25.59
C THR A 935 9.50 -13.05 -25.84
N ARG A 936 9.29 -13.50 -27.08
CA ARG A 936 8.27 -14.53 -27.38
C ARG A 936 8.67 -15.93 -26.91
N SER A 937 9.89 -16.13 -26.40
CA SER A 937 10.43 -17.44 -26.09
C SER A 937 9.98 -17.95 -24.71
N SER A 938 9.71 -19.25 -24.62
CA SER A 938 9.45 -19.98 -23.38
C SER A 938 10.74 -20.19 -22.60
N TYR A 939 10.65 -20.20 -21.27
CA TYR A 939 11.76 -20.56 -20.40
C TYR A 939 12.08 -22.06 -20.49
N ARG A 940 13.17 -22.38 -21.19
CA ARG A 940 13.66 -23.76 -21.38
C ARG A 940 15.15 -23.89 -21.06
N PRO A 941 15.62 -25.08 -20.67
CA PRO A 941 17.04 -25.33 -20.44
C PRO A 941 17.89 -25.03 -21.67
N TYR A 942 19.15 -24.70 -21.41
CA TYR A 942 20.19 -24.61 -22.44
C TYR A 942 20.85 -25.98 -22.67
N PRO A 943 21.52 -26.22 -23.81
CA PRO A 943 21.86 -25.26 -24.87
C PRO A 943 20.64 -24.70 -25.62
N TYR A 944 20.76 -23.51 -26.19
CA TYR A 944 19.65 -22.92 -26.96
C TYR A 944 19.37 -23.76 -28.20
N ARG A 945 18.08 -24.00 -28.46
CA ARG A 945 17.58 -24.72 -29.62
C ARG A 945 16.41 -23.98 -30.22
N ASP A 946 16.54 -23.55 -31.46
CA ASP A 946 15.46 -22.84 -32.17
C ASP A 946 14.30 -23.77 -32.55
N ASP A 947 14.60 -25.08 -32.70
CA ASP A 947 13.69 -26.13 -33.17
C ASP A 947 12.90 -26.82 -32.05
N ASP A 948 13.09 -26.45 -30.78
CA ASP A 948 12.42 -27.12 -29.66
C ASP A 948 11.00 -26.61 -29.41
N GLY A 949 10.54 -25.61 -30.16
CA GLY A 949 9.22 -25.01 -30.01
C GLY A 949 9.11 -23.90 -28.96
N ARG A 950 10.21 -23.48 -28.32
CA ARG A 950 10.22 -22.35 -27.35
C ARG A 950 9.66 -21.05 -27.92
N ASN A 951 9.75 -20.85 -29.24
CA ASN A 951 9.31 -19.64 -29.92
C ASN A 951 7.83 -19.69 -30.34
N VAL A 952 7.09 -20.75 -29.98
CA VAL A 952 5.64 -20.86 -30.19
C VAL A 952 4.91 -19.96 -29.19
N GLU A 953 4.00 -19.14 -29.69
CA GLU A 953 3.23 -18.15 -28.92
C GLU A 953 2.05 -18.78 -28.17
N ALA A 954 2.33 -19.65 -27.18
CA ALA A 954 1.33 -20.30 -26.32
C ALA A 954 1.29 -19.74 -24.88
N ASP A 955 0.11 -19.52 -24.30
CA ASP A 955 0.00 -18.89 -22.96
C ASP A 955 0.26 -19.86 -21.79
N SER A 956 0.78 -21.08 -22.04
CA SER A 956 0.87 -22.16 -21.03
C SER A 956 2.24 -22.34 -20.38
N GLU A 957 3.28 -21.64 -20.87
CA GLU A 957 4.65 -21.77 -20.36
C GLU A 957 5.16 -20.42 -19.84
N ARG A 958 6.01 -20.45 -18.79
CA ARG A 958 6.71 -19.25 -18.31
C ARG A 958 7.51 -18.61 -19.44
N ARG A 959 7.49 -17.29 -19.50
CA ARG A 959 8.06 -16.48 -20.57
C ARG A 959 9.32 -15.76 -20.13
N ILE A 960 10.24 -15.58 -21.07
CA ILE A 960 11.55 -14.99 -20.80
C ILE A 960 11.50 -13.48 -20.96
N ALA A 961 11.94 -12.76 -19.93
CA ALA A 961 12.41 -11.40 -20.02
C ALA A 961 13.95 -11.36 -20.06
N ARG A 962 14.52 -10.47 -20.87
CA ARG A 962 15.96 -10.32 -21.11
C ARG A 962 16.47 -8.93 -20.72
N GLY A 963 17.79 -8.82 -20.54
CA GLY A 963 18.48 -7.55 -20.25
C GLY A 963 18.62 -7.28 -18.76
N GLY A 964 18.23 -6.08 -18.34
CA GLY A 964 18.23 -5.63 -16.95
C GLY A 964 17.39 -4.37 -16.81
N SER A 965 17.07 -3.99 -15.59
CA SER A 965 16.31 -2.78 -15.27
C SER A 965 17.11 -1.83 -14.37
N TRP A 966 16.53 -0.66 -14.09
CA TRP A 966 17.01 0.27 -13.06
C TRP A 966 17.14 -0.38 -11.66
N ALA A 967 16.51 -1.53 -11.43
CA ALA A 967 16.55 -2.26 -10.16
C ALA A 967 17.57 -3.41 -10.14
N ASP A 968 18.25 -3.67 -11.27
CA ASP A 968 19.22 -4.75 -11.41
C ASP A 968 20.65 -4.24 -11.38
N ARG A 969 21.52 -4.86 -10.58
CA ARG A 969 22.96 -4.58 -10.62
C ARG A 969 23.56 -5.07 -11.94
N PRO A 970 24.75 -4.60 -12.34
CA PRO A 970 25.47 -5.17 -13.47
C PRO A 970 25.66 -6.70 -13.38
N ALA A 971 25.86 -7.30 -12.21
CA ALA A 971 25.96 -8.77 -12.11
C ALA A 971 24.65 -9.52 -12.38
N ASP A 972 23.52 -8.82 -12.29
CA ASP A 972 22.18 -9.34 -12.51
C ASP A 972 21.61 -8.85 -13.85
N ALA A 973 22.38 -8.10 -14.64
CA ALA A 973 21.99 -7.58 -15.95
C ALA A 973 22.95 -8.06 -17.04
N GLY A 974 22.53 -8.01 -18.30
CA GLY A 974 23.38 -8.38 -19.42
C GLY A 974 22.64 -8.94 -20.61
N SER A 975 23.35 -9.05 -21.73
CA SER A 975 22.78 -9.61 -22.96
C SER A 975 22.33 -11.06 -22.82
N SER A 976 22.93 -11.85 -21.92
CA SER A 976 22.62 -13.27 -21.71
C SER A 976 21.66 -13.55 -20.55
N VAL A 977 21.38 -12.58 -19.68
CA VAL A 977 20.56 -12.76 -18.47
C VAL A 977 19.14 -13.15 -18.82
N ARG A 978 18.60 -14.15 -18.11
CA ARG A 978 17.26 -14.71 -18.33
C ARG A 978 16.42 -14.54 -17.06
N ARG A 979 15.21 -13.99 -17.17
CA ARG A 979 14.21 -13.98 -16.10
C ARG A 979 12.94 -14.68 -16.58
N ALA A 980 12.34 -15.53 -15.75
CA ALA A 980 11.20 -16.35 -16.12
C ALA A 980 9.98 -16.02 -15.27
N TYR A 981 8.89 -15.66 -15.93
CA TYR A 981 7.66 -15.19 -15.29
C TYR A 981 6.43 -15.81 -15.94
N GLU A 982 5.30 -15.78 -15.25
CA GLU A 982 4.04 -16.25 -15.84
C GLU A 982 3.59 -15.32 -16.98
N PRO A 983 3.00 -15.84 -18.07
CA PRO A 983 2.64 -15.03 -19.24
C PRO A 983 1.56 -13.97 -18.95
N TRP A 984 0.82 -14.12 -17.85
CA TRP A 984 -0.22 -13.20 -17.38
C TRP A 984 0.26 -12.30 -16.22
N GLN A 985 1.46 -12.52 -15.69
CA GLN A 985 2.03 -11.72 -14.61
C GLN A 985 2.47 -10.34 -15.13
N LYS A 986 2.09 -9.28 -14.41
CA LYS A 986 2.60 -7.92 -14.63
C LYS A 986 3.77 -7.71 -13.67
N VAL A 987 4.96 -7.43 -14.21
CA VAL A 987 6.17 -7.25 -13.41
C VAL A 987 6.57 -5.77 -13.41
N TYR A 988 6.93 -5.25 -12.23
CA TYR A 988 7.12 -3.82 -11.99
C TYR A 988 8.18 -3.17 -12.88
N ASP A 989 9.19 -3.93 -13.30
CA ASP A 989 10.35 -3.48 -14.09
C ASP A 989 10.50 -4.19 -15.44
N VAL A 990 9.43 -4.85 -15.93
CA VAL A 990 9.43 -5.52 -17.24
C VAL A 990 8.52 -4.77 -18.23
N GLY A 991 9.14 -4.32 -19.31
CA GLY A 991 8.51 -3.78 -20.51
C GLY A 991 8.74 -4.69 -21.71
N PHE A 992 8.80 -4.10 -22.91
CA PHE A 992 9.12 -4.85 -24.12
C PHE A 992 9.51 -3.92 -25.28
N ARG A 993 10.22 -4.49 -26.27
CA ARG A 993 10.38 -3.92 -27.60
C ARG A 993 9.86 -4.88 -28.65
N VAL A 994 9.66 -4.39 -29.87
CA VAL A 994 9.08 -5.20 -30.96
C VAL A 994 10.05 -5.38 -32.12
N VAL A 995 9.83 -6.44 -32.90
CA VAL A 995 10.50 -6.71 -34.17
C VAL A 995 9.50 -6.78 -35.31
N VAL A 996 9.97 -6.56 -36.54
CA VAL A 996 9.22 -6.81 -37.78
C VAL A 996 9.97 -7.84 -38.62
N GLU A 997 9.31 -8.96 -38.88
CA GLU A 997 9.85 -10.08 -39.66
C GLU A 997 9.30 -10.07 -41.10
N GLY A 998 10.16 -10.10 -42.11
CA GLY A 998 9.75 -10.15 -43.53
C GLY A 998 9.28 -8.80 -44.12
N THR A 999 8.89 -8.82 -45.41
CA THR A 999 8.47 -7.62 -46.17
C THR A 999 6.97 -7.48 -46.43
N GLU A 1000 6.13 -8.49 -46.17
CA GLU A 1000 4.66 -8.46 -46.38
C GLU A 1000 3.97 -9.64 -45.66
N VAL A 1001 2.70 -9.46 -45.23
CA VAL A 1001 1.88 -10.49 -44.52
C VAL A 1001 1.43 -11.59 -45.50
N PRO A 1002 1.37 -12.88 -45.09
CA PRO A 1002 0.78 -13.94 -45.92
C PRO A 1002 -0.70 -13.66 -46.19
N GLU A 1003 -1.15 -13.84 -47.44
CA GLU A 1003 -2.55 -13.67 -47.85
C GLU A 1003 -3.53 -14.34 -46.86
N LYS A 1004 -4.61 -13.62 -46.53
CA LYS A 1004 -5.75 -14.14 -45.77
C LYS A 1004 -6.18 -15.49 -46.35
N ARG A 1005 -5.98 -16.57 -45.62
CA ARG A 1005 -6.78 -17.77 -45.86
C ARG A 1005 -8.21 -17.47 -45.42
N SER A 1006 -9.10 -17.49 -46.40
CA SER A 1006 -10.55 -17.26 -46.36
C SER A 1006 -11.28 -18.06 -45.30
#